data_AF-A0A418VUW3-F1
#
_entry.id   AF-A0A418VUW3-F1
#
_cell.length_a   1.000
_cell.length_b   1.000
_cell.length_c   1.000
_cell.angle_alpha   90.00
_cell.angle_beta   90.00
_cell.angle_gamma   90.00
#
_symmetry.space_group_name_H-M   'P 1'
#
loop_
_entity.id
_entity.type
_entity.pdbx_description
1 polymer ?
#
loop_
_entity_poly.entity_id
_entity_poly.type
_entity_poly.pdbx_seq_one_letter_code
_entity_poly.pdbx_strand_id
1 'polypeptide(L)'
;MPLADAMGEEQARQEAATAELRLQDRARQIASDLERLVKDAVTKRVTVEDRWYDDLRQYHGRYDATTEAALRKAERSRLFVNQTKPKTNAWKARLSDLLFPTDDRNWGIQPTPVPELSDVAKTPNDHPDERRRQEGEQARAMMEDAQRRASAMQTEIDDQLTESRYGIHAREAIDDACQLGTGILKGPVVDSRTRRSWGKVPAQGPDGTLIEIDALVEVQDPRPKYTRVDPWRFYPDPNGNRVEECEYFFELHLLSKTELRRLAKKPGFSQDAIRRLLKEDSREAPPPWMAQVRSITDGDTVSVEGKFTVWEYNGPLTAEQLCCLYTANGRADVASEYADIDPLDEVQIVVWFCQNEVLKFGIHVLDSQDPIYSAFCFSRDKGSFWGRGVPSLMRDTQSALNAAWRMMMDNGGLSTGPQIVINKERIEPADGKWELKPRKLWWARNDASSGAAGLKAVFETYAIDSRQAELLNIIKVAKEFIDDEVSLPLISQGEAGAHQTQTANGMSMLQNAANVIFRDAVKDWDDEVTTPNIRRLYDWNMQFNRKDGVKGDFEVDARGTSVLLVREAQAQNLMTMCLQFTGHPVLGPLVKAAPMLRKTVQAHMLSADELIKTDDEIAKDQQSQQQAQQDGQQDPRAEIEMKKIEAAMQKAQIDAQTKLQVAQINRDTELAKLAAAQNLTVEQMRSKLQMQAADQEHKERIFAAEVGFKDRQSARDRAPVPGQASPGLGGAPVHPVQPASGTRFAP
;
A
#
# COMPACT_ATOMS: atom_id res chain seq x y z
N MET A 1 71.40 -19.04 38.47
CA MET A 1 70.65 -19.28 37.23
C MET A 1 69.21 -18.73 37.23
N PRO A 2 68.35 -18.81 38.26
CA PRO A 2 66.92 -18.49 38.09
C PRO A 2 66.59 -17.00 37.84
N LEU A 3 67.55 -16.08 38.03
CA LEU A 3 67.35 -14.65 37.78
C LEU A 3 67.45 -14.27 36.29
N ALA A 4 68.19 -15.03 35.47
CA ALA A 4 68.33 -14.72 34.05
C ALA A 4 67.07 -15.14 33.26
N ASP A 5 66.53 -16.33 33.56
CA ASP A 5 65.30 -16.82 32.95
C ASP A 5 64.10 -15.93 33.34
N ALA A 6 64.02 -15.49 34.60
CA ALA A 6 62.99 -14.56 35.06
C ALA A 6 63.02 -13.21 34.33
N MET A 7 64.22 -12.64 34.10
CA MET A 7 64.35 -11.40 33.31
C MET A 7 64.01 -11.61 31.83
N GLY A 8 64.33 -12.78 31.26
CA GLY A 8 63.94 -13.14 29.89
C GLY A 8 62.42 -13.30 29.73
N GLU A 9 61.75 -13.96 30.67
CA GLU A 9 60.28 -14.02 30.71
C GLU A 9 59.63 -12.64 30.89
N GLU A 10 60.20 -11.78 31.73
CA GLU A 10 59.66 -10.44 31.97
C GLU A 10 59.85 -9.52 30.74
N GLN A 11 60.98 -9.62 30.05
CA GLN A 11 61.21 -8.95 28.77
C GLN A 11 60.27 -9.48 27.68
N ALA A 12 60.12 -10.80 27.53
CA ALA A 12 59.21 -11.40 26.56
C ALA A 12 57.74 -10.99 26.83
N ARG A 13 57.33 -10.87 28.09
CA ARG A 13 56.00 -10.35 28.47
C ARG A 13 55.83 -8.87 28.15
N GLN A 14 56.88 -8.05 28.33
CA GLN A 14 56.85 -6.62 27.95
C GLN A 14 56.84 -6.43 26.42
N GLU A 15 57.58 -7.24 25.66
CA GLU A 15 57.55 -7.24 24.21
C GLU A 15 56.20 -7.72 23.66
N ALA A 16 55.62 -8.78 24.23
CA ALA A 16 54.27 -9.23 23.90
C ALA A 16 53.21 -8.14 24.20
N ALA A 17 53.25 -7.53 25.38
CA ALA A 17 52.32 -6.46 25.76
C ALA A 17 52.45 -5.20 24.89
N THR A 18 53.67 -4.85 24.46
CA THR A 18 53.88 -3.70 23.55
C THR A 18 53.53 -4.02 22.10
N ALA A 19 53.66 -5.28 21.66
CA ALA A 19 53.14 -5.74 20.37
C ALA A 19 51.60 -5.73 20.35
N GLU A 20 50.96 -6.21 21.42
CA GLU A 20 49.51 -6.18 21.59
C GLU A 20 48.97 -4.74 21.61
N LEU A 21 49.65 -3.82 22.31
CA LEU A 21 49.29 -2.40 22.30
C LEU A 21 49.34 -1.80 20.88
N ARG A 22 50.41 -2.06 20.12
CA ARG A 22 50.55 -1.60 18.71
C ARG A 22 49.46 -2.16 17.80
N LEU A 23 49.02 -3.40 18.03
CA LEU A 23 47.91 -4.02 17.29
C LEU A 23 46.57 -3.35 17.64
N GLN A 24 46.32 -3.08 18.92
CA GLN A 24 45.11 -2.34 19.34
C GLN A 24 45.10 -0.90 18.81
N ASP A 25 46.25 -0.21 18.76
CA ASP A 25 46.36 1.13 18.18
C ASP A 25 46.11 1.14 16.66
N ARG A 26 46.58 0.11 15.91
CA ARG A 26 46.24 -0.07 14.50
C ARG A 26 44.75 -0.34 14.29
N ALA A 27 44.12 -1.17 15.12
CA ALA A 27 42.68 -1.41 15.04
C ALA A 27 41.85 -0.14 15.32
N ARG A 28 42.31 0.73 16.24
CA ARG A 28 41.74 2.06 16.48
C ARG A 28 41.94 3.01 15.29
N GLN A 29 43.08 2.95 14.62
CA GLN A 29 43.33 3.73 13.41
C GLN A 29 42.32 3.38 12.30
N ILE A 30 42.04 2.08 12.08
CA ILE A 30 41.01 1.63 11.13
C ILE A 30 39.64 2.21 11.50
N ALA A 31 39.24 2.16 12.78
CA ALA A 31 37.99 2.77 13.24
C ALA A 31 37.96 4.29 13.00
N SER A 32 39.09 4.98 13.15
CA SER A 32 39.22 6.43 12.90
C SER A 32 39.12 6.78 11.40
N ASP A 33 39.67 5.95 10.52
CA ASP A 33 39.53 6.09 9.07
C ASP A 33 38.07 5.86 8.63
N LEU A 34 37.38 4.85 9.20
CA LEU A 34 35.94 4.64 8.99
C LEU A 34 35.10 5.81 9.52
N GLU A 35 35.41 6.36 10.69
CA GLU A 35 34.76 7.58 11.20
C GLU A 35 34.95 8.80 10.27
N ARG A 36 36.08 8.90 9.56
CA ARG A 36 36.30 9.96 8.56
C ARG A 36 35.39 9.76 7.34
N LEU A 37 35.23 8.53 6.86
CA LEU A 37 34.30 8.21 5.76
C LEU A 37 32.84 8.47 6.15
N VAL A 38 32.43 8.09 7.38
CA VAL A 38 31.11 8.44 7.93
C VAL A 38 30.87 9.95 7.90
N LYS A 39 31.84 10.76 8.33
CA LYS A 39 31.69 12.23 8.37
C LYS A 39 31.47 12.82 6.97
N ASP A 40 32.14 12.29 5.94
CA ASP A 40 31.92 12.69 4.54
C ASP A 40 30.52 12.28 4.04
N ALA A 41 30.11 11.02 4.26
CA ALA A 41 28.78 10.53 3.89
C ALA A 41 27.64 11.30 4.58
N VAL A 42 27.78 11.61 5.88
CA VAL A 42 26.85 12.45 6.65
C VAL A 42 26.77 13.86 6.04
N THR A 43 27.92 14.45 5.68
CA THR A 43 27.97 15.82 5.12
C THR A 43 27.27 15.89 3.76
N LYS A 44 27.48 14.89 2.91
CA LYS A 44 26.84 14.80 1.58
C LYS A 44 25.33 14.55 1.66
N ARG A 45 24.82 13.93 2.73
CA ARG A 45 23.38 13.64 2.93
C ARG A 45 22.55 14.86 3.36
N VAL A 46 23.15 15.95 3.83
CA VAL A 46 22.42 17.12 4.40
C VAL A 46 21.34 17.66 3.44
N THR A 47 21.65 17.82 2.15
CA THR A 47 20.68 18.29 1.13
C THR A 47 19.46 17.37 0.98
N VAL A 48 19.65 16.06 1.21
CA VAL A 48 18.58 15.05 1.16
C VAL A 48 17.75 15.09 2.45
N GLU A 49 18.40 15.27 3.61
CA GLU A 49 17.72 15.47 4.89
C GLU A 49 16.84 16.73 4.89
N ASP A 50 17.32 17.84 4.31
CA ASP A 50 16.55 19.08 4.19
C ASP A 50 15.24 18.87 3.42
N ARG A 51 15.30 18.18 2.27
CA ARG A 51 14.13 17.75 1.51
C ARG A 51 13.19 16.87 2.36
N TRP A 52 13.74 15.93 3.12
CA TRP A 52 12.95 15.05 3.99
C TRP A 52 12.27 15.77 5.16
N TYR A 53 12.89 16.78 5.79
CA TYR A 53 12.20 17.59 6.79
C TYR A 53 11.00 18.32 6.18
N ASP A 54 11.17 18.85 4.97
CA ASP A 54 10.10 19.53 4.25
C ASP A 54 9.00 18.57 3.76
N ASP A 55 9.35 17.32 3.43
CA ASP A 55 8.37 16.24 3.12
C ASP A 55 7.56 15.89 4.38
N LEU A 56 8.22 15.69 5.52
CA LEU A 56 7.58 15.41 6.80
C LEU A 56 6.70 16.58 7.28
N ARG A 57 7.16 17.83 7.20
CA ARG A 57 6.37 19.02 7.53
C ARG A 57 5.06 19.04 6.73
N GLN A 58 5.16 18.84 5.42
CA GLN A 58 4.00 18.79 4.52
C GLN A 58 3.06 17.62 4.84
N TYR A 59 3.58 16.42 5.08
CA TYR A 59 2.79 15.25 5.49
C TYR A 59 2.06 15.47 6.82
N HIS A 60 2.70 16.13 7.80
CA HIS A 60 2.07 16.51 9.06
C HIS A 60 1.17 17.76 8.98
N GLY A 61 1.10 18.43 7.82
CA GLY A 61 0.28 19.63 7.60
C GLY A 61 0.80 20.89 8.30
N ARG A 62 2.13 20.98 8.48
CA ARG A 62 2.82 22.12 9.10
C ARG A 62 3.56 22.91 8.02
N TYR A 63 3.61 24.24 8.20
CA TYR A 63 4.50 25.10 7.42
C TYR A 63 5.93 25.05 7.96
N ASP A 64 6.90 25.47 7.14
CA ASP A 64 8.22 25.85 7.61
C ASP A 64 8.15 27.11 8.50
N ALA A 65 9.12 27.25 9.41
CA ALA A 65 9.14 28.33 10.39
C ALA A 65 9.19 29.74 9.75
N THR A 66 9.83 29.88 8.58
CA THR A 66 9.92 31.12 7.83
C THR A 66 8.58 31.56 7.23
N THR A 67 7.84 30.65 6.60
CA THR A 67 6.49 30.90 6.08
C THR A 67 5.51 31.17 7.21
N GLU A 68 5.54 30.41 8.32
CA GLU A 68 4.64 30.71 9.44
C GLU A 68 4.93 32.09 10.05
N ALA A 69 6.20 32.45 10.25
CA ALA A 69 6.58 33.78 10.74
C ALA A 69 6.13 34.90 9.79
N ALA A 70 6.26 34.70 8.47
CA ALA A 70 5.80 35.66 7.46
C ALA A 70 4.27 35.83 7.49
N LEU A 71 3.50 34.74 7.58
CA LEU A 71 2.04 34.78 7.68
C LEU A 71 1.58 35.47 8.97
N ARG A 72 2.23 35.17 10.10
CA ARG A 72 1.97 35.80 11.40
C ARG A 72 2.26 37.31 11.36
N LYS A 73 3.36 37.72 10.73
CA LYS A 73 3.73 39.14 10.57
C LYS A 73 2.75 39.91 9.66
N ALA A 74 2.16 39.24 8.68
CA ALA A 74 1.19 39.82 7.75
C ALA A 74 -0.28 39.73 8.21
N GLU A 75 -0.53 39.21 9.42
CA GLU A 75 -1.88 38.96 9.99
C GLU A 75 -2.81 38.11 9.08
N ARG A 76 -2.22 37.28 8.21
CA ARG A 76 -2.96 36.46 7.24
C ARG A 76 -3.40 35.12 7.81
N SER A 77 -4.37 34.49 7.15
CA SER A 77 -4.78 33.12 7.45
C SER A 77 -3.58 32.16 7.46
N ARG A 78 -3.48 31.35 8.52
CA ARG A 78 -2.48 30.27 8.70
C ARG A 78 -3.05 28.88 8.41
N LEU A 79 -4.19 28.81 7.72
CA LEU A 79 -4.83 27.54 7.37
C LEU A 79 -3.90 26.67 6.50
N PHE A 80 -3.78 25.38 6.83
CA PHE A 80 -3.15 24.36 6.01
C PHE A 80 -4.19 23.28 5.69
N VAL A 81 -4.48 23.05 4.41
CA VAL A 81 -5.42 22.03 3.93
C VAL A 81 -4.61 20.84 3.41
N ASN A 82 -4.40 19.85 4.27
CA ASN A 82 -3.52 18.71 4.00
C ASN A 82 -4.19 17.70 3.05
N GLN A 83 -3.78 17.70 1.77
CA GLN A 83 -4.09 16.65 0.79
C GLN A 83 -2.95 15.63 0.65
N THR A 84 -1.73 16.00 1.02
CA THR A 84 -0.57 15.09 0.99
C THR A 84 -0.80 13.82 1.81
N LYS A 85 -1.20 13.95 3.09
CA LYS A 85 -1.41 12.79 3.97
C LYS A 85 -2.41 11.75 3.44
N PRO A 86 -3.65 12.10 3.01
CA PRO A 86 -4.56 11.10 2.46
C PRO A 86 -4.04 10.47 1.16
N LYS A 87 -3.37 11.22 0.27
CA LYS A 87 -2.78 10.65 -0.96
C LYS A 87 -1.60 9.70 -0.65
N THR A 88 -0.69 10.07 0.25
CA THR A 88 0.42 9.20 0.70
C THR A 88 -0.10 7.92 1.34
N ASN A 89 -1.14 8.02 2.19
CA ASN A 89 -1.78 6.85 2.80
C ASN A 89 -2.50 5.95 1.77
N ALA A 90 -3.13 6.53 0.74
CA ALA A 90 -3.76 5.79 -0.34
C ALA A 90 -2.71 5.00 -1.17
N TRP A 91 -1.58 5.63 -1.52
CA TRP A 91 -0.44 4.95 -2.16
C TRP A 91 0.09 3.80 -1.30
N LYS A 92 0.37 4.04 -0.02
CA LYS A 92 0.82 3.01 0.94
C LYS A 92 -0.16 1.83 1.00
N ALA A 93 -1.45 2.10 1.16
CA ALA A 93 -2.48 1.07 1.26
C ALA A 93 -2.56 0.23 -0.02
N ARG A 94 -2.60 0.88 -1.19
CA ARG A 94 -2.64 0.19 -2.49
C ARG A 94 -1.39 -0.65 -2.74
N LEU A 95 -0.19 -0.11 -2.56
CA LEU A 95 1.04 -0.89 -2.72
C LEU A 95 1.13 -2.05 -1.74
N SER A 96 0.72 -1.86 -0.48
CA SER A 96 0.72 -2.94 0.53
C SER A 96 -0.26 -4.08 0.22
N ASP A 97 -1.38 -3.77 -0.42
CA ASP A 97 -2.43 -4.71 -0.83
C ASP A 97 -2.01 -5.48 -2.10
N LEU A 98 -1.49 -4.75 -3.09
CA LEU A 98 -1.00 -5.29 -4.35
C LEU A 98 0.26 -6.18 -4.17
N LEU A 99 1.21 -5.80 -3.32
CA LEU A 99 2.48 -6.52 -3.11
C LEU A 99 2.40 -7.60 -2.05
N PHE A 100 1.46 -7.51 -1.09
CA PHE A 100 1.34 -8.46 0.01
C PHE A 100 -0.14 -8.81 0.24
N PRO A 101 -0.77 -9.54 -0.69
CA PRO A 101 -2.13 -10.03 -0.52
C PRO A 101 -2.24 -10.98 0.68
N THR A 102 -3.46 -11.16 1.20
CA THR A 102 -3.70 -11.97 2.40
C THR A 102 -3.62 -13.48 2.12
N ASP A 103 -3.95 -13.90 0.90
CA ASP A 103 -4.28 -15.30 0.58
C ASP A 103 -3.28 -16.00 -0.38
N ASP A 104 -2.32 -15.27 -0.97
CA ASP A 104 -1.32 -15.83 -1.93
C ASP A 104 0.09 -15.28 -1.66
N ARG A 105 1.12 -15.98 -2.16
CA ARG A 105 2.53 -15.57 -2.04
C ARG A 105 2.91 -14.64 -3.19
N ASN A 106 3.59 -13.55 -2.89
CA ASN A 106 4.12 -12.59 -3.87
C ASN A 106 5.44 -13.04 -4.55
N TRP A 107 5.88 -14.28 -4.30
CA TRP A 107 7.08 -14.87 -4.89
C TRP A 107 6.90 -16.38 -5.09
N GLY A 108 7.63 -16.92 -6.06
CA GLY A 108 7.78 -18.34 -6.31
C GLY A 108 9.24 -18.70 -6.51
N ILE A 109 9.53 -19.99 -6.40
CA ILE A 109 10.80 -20.59 -6.81
C ILE A 109 10.44 -21.73 -7.75
N GLN A 110 11.15 -21.86 -8.87
CA GLN A 110 10.98 -22.95 -9.84
C GLN A 110 12.35 -23.54 -10.18
N PRO A 111 12.44 -24.82 -10.61
CA PRO A 111 13.67 -25.35 -11.19
C PRO A 111 14.16 -24.49 -12.35
N THR A 112 15.45 -24.20 -12.38
CA THR A 112 16.08 -23.46 -13.48
C THR A 112 15.80 -24.19 -14.81
N PRO A 113 15.17 -23.54 -15.81
CA PRO A 113 14.65 -24.24 -16.98
C PRO A 113 15.79 -24.61 -17.95
N VAL A 114 16.40 -25.78 -17.74
CA VAL A 114 17.43 -26.33 -18.64
C VAL A 114 16.79 -26.67 -20.01
N PRO A 115 17.13 -25.96 -21.11
CA PRO A 115 16.42 -26.12 -22.37
C PRO A 115 16.51 -27.55 -22.93
N GLU A 116 17.70 -28.15 -22.83
CA GLU A 116 18.00 -29.51 -23.33
C GLU A 116 17.14 -30.58 -22.63
N LEU A 117 17.05 -30.54 -21.29
CA LEU A 117 16.17 -31.46 -20.53
C LEU A 117 14.69 -31.22 -20.85
N SER A 118 14.29 -29.95 -21.06
CA SER A 118 12.91 -29.61 -21.41
C SER A 118 12.50 -30.20 -22.77
N ASP A 119 13.41 -30.22 -23.75
CA ASP A 119 13.13 -30.75 -25.09
C ASP A 119 13.16 -32.28 -25.12
N VAL A 120 14.08 -32.91 -24.39
CA VAL A 120 14.10 -34.37 -24.23
C VAL A 120 12.83 -34.87 -23.52
N ALA A 121 12.35 -34.16 -22.49
CA ALA A 121 11.13 -34.53 -21.75
C ALA A 121 9.83 -34.38 -22.56
N LYS A 122 9.81 -33.54 -23.61
CA LYS A 122 8.66 -33.39 -24.55
C LYS A 122 8.47 -34.60 -25.47
N THR A 123 9.44 -35.54 -25.50
CA THR A 123 9.35 -36.79 -26.28
C THR A 123 8.09 -37.59 -25.87
N PRO A 124 7.15 -37.91 -26.79
CA PRO A 124 5.96 -38.67 -26.45
C PRO A 124 6.28 -40.09 -25.93
N ASN A 125 5.49 -40.63 -25.00
CA ASN A 125 5.71 -41.99 -24.48
C ASN A 125 5.65 -43.05 -25.58
N ASP A 126 4.88 -42.82 -26.65
CA ASP A 126 4.79 -43.72 -27.81
C ASP A 126 5.96 -43.59 -28.81
N HIS A 127 6.95 -42.73 -28.60
CA HIS A 127 8.03 -42.49 -29.58
C HIS A 127 8.76 -43.78 -30.00
N PRO A 128 8.89 -44.11 -31.30
CA PRO A 128 9.30 -45.44 -31.77
C PRO A 128 10.74 -45.90 -31.42
N ASP A 129 11.58 -45.00 -30.90
CA ASP A 129 12.92 -45.32 -30.36
C ASP A 129 12.86 -45.61 -28.85
N GLU A 130 13.24 -46.81 -28.42
CA GLU A 130 13.30 -47.17 -27.00
C GLU A 130 14.31 -46.32 -26.20
N ARG A 131 15.45 -45.94 -26.80
CA ARG A 131 16.42 -45.03 -26.16
C ARG A 131 15.82 -43.67 -25.85
N ARG A 132 15.14 -43.05 -26.82
CA ARG A 132 14.50 -41.74 -26.65
C ARG A 132 13.34 -41.77 -25.66
N ARG A 133 12.62 -42.89 -25.54
CA ARG A 133 11.64 -43.10 -24.46
C ARG A 133 12.32 -43.09 -23.09
N GLN A 134 13.39 -43.88 -22.90
CA GLN A 134 14.12 -43.94 -21.63
C GLN A 134 14.76 -42.59 -21.26
N GLU A 135 15.36 -41.89 -22.22
CA GLU A 135 15.90 -40.53 -22.05
C GLU A 135 14.79 -39.53 -21.66
N GLY A 136 13.62 -39.60 -22.32
CA GLY A 136 12.45 -38.77 -21.99
C GLY A 136 11.83 -39.06 -20.61
N GLU A 137 11.74 -40.33 -20.21
CA GLU A 137 11.27 -40.74 -18.88
C GLU A 137 12.26 -40.31 -17.78
N GLN A 138 13.56 -40.45 -18.00
CA GLN A 138 14.58 -39.96 -17.08
C GLN A 138 14.56 -38.44 -16.95
N ALA A 139 14.44 -37.70 -18.06
CA ALA A 139 14.33 -36.24 -18.05
C ALA A 139 13.08 -35.77 -17.27
N ARG A 140 11.94 -36.47 -17.40
CA ARG A 140 10.75 -36.18 -16.59
C ARG A 140 10.94 -36.50 -15.11
N ALA A 141 11.52 -37.64 -14.77
CA ALA A 141 11.80 -38.00 -13.38
C ALA A 141 12.76 -37.00 -12.71
N MET A 142 13.74 -36.47 -13.47
CA MET A 142 14.63 -35.40 -12.99
C MET A 142 13.87 -34.07 -12.78
N MET A 143 12.99 -33.67 -13.71
CA MET A 143 12.16 -32.48 -13.52
C MET A 143 11.16 -32.62 -12.37
N GLU A 144 10.57 -33.80 -12.16
CA GLU A 144 9.66 -34.06 -11.03
C GLU A 144 10.39 -34.03 -9.68
N ASP A 145 11.62 -34.58 -9.59
CA ASP A 145 12.42 -34.45 -8.38
C ASP A 145 12.85 -32.99 -8.15
N ALA A 146 13.30 -32.29 -9.20
CA ALA A 146 13.63 -30.87 -9.11
C ALA A 146 12.43 -30.03 -8.64
N GLN A 147 11.22 -30.26 -9.17
CA GLN A 147 10.00 -29.58 -8.75
C GLN A 147 9.63 -29.90 -7.29
N ARG A 148 9.85 -31.15 -6.85
CA ARG A 148 9.64 -31.56 -5.46
C ARG A 148 10.61 -30.83 -4.52
N ARG A 149 11.89 -30.73 -4.88
CA ARG A 149 12.90 -30.00 -4.08
C ARG A 149 12.63 -28.49 -4.08
N ALA A 150 12.28 -27.91 -5.23
CA ALA A 150 11.88 -26.50 -5.32
C ALA A 150 10.67 -26.19 -4.42
N SER A 151 9.67 -27.09 -4.39
CA SER A 151 8.49 -26.94 -3.53
C SER A 151 8.83 -27.09 -2.03
N ALA A 152 9.76 -27.98 -1.69
CA ALA A 152 10.28 -28.09 -0.32
C ALA A 152 11.08 -26.85 0.09
N MET A 153 11.88 -26.29 -0.82
CA MET A 153 12.65 -25.07 -0.60
C MET A 153 11.74 -23.85 -0.44
N GLN A 154 10.71 -23.72 -1.29
CA GLN A 154 9.68 -22.71 -1.17
C GLN A 154 8.98 -22.78 0.20
N THR A 155 8.70 -23.98 0.71
CA THR A 155 8.04 -24.16 2.01
C THR A 155 8.96 -23.77 3.19
N GLU A 156 10.25 -24.07 3.12
CA GLU A 156 11.22 -23.67 4.15
C GLU A 156 11.46 -22.15 4.16
N ILE A 157 11.56 -21.53 2.99
CA ILE A 157 11.71 -20.07 2.84
C ILE A 157 10.47 -19.34 3.36
N ASP A 158 9.26 -19.86 3.11
CA ASP A 158 8.00 -19.30 3.62
C ASP A 158 7.90 -19.32 5.15
N ASP A 159 8.36 -20.41 5.80
CA ASP A 159 8.48 -20.50 7.26
C ASP A 159 9.45 -19.42 7.81
N GLN A 160 10.62 -19.28 7.18
CA GLN A 160 11.64 -18.29 7.56
C GLN A 160 11.16 -16.83 7.37
N LEU A 161 10.44 -16.52 6.28
CA LEU A 161 9.85 -15.20 6.03
C LEU A 161 8.73 -14.88 7.02
N THR A 162 7.94 -15.89 7.41
CA THR A 162 6.88 -15.77 8.40
C THR A 162 7.44 -15.52 9.81
N GLU A 163 8.43 -16.31 10.25
CA GLU A 163 9.09 -16.13 11.55
C GLU A 163 9.85 -14.79 11.65
N SER A 164 10.50 -14.37 10.56
CA SER A 164 11.20 -13.09 10.49
C SER A 164 10.27 -11.88 10.36
N ARG A 165 8.97 -12.10 10.14
CA ARG A 165 7.94 -11.06 9.93
C ARG A 165 8.23 -10.16 8.72
N TYR A 166 8.77 -10.75 7.65
CA TYR A 166 9.15 -10.03 6.42
C TYR A 166 8.03 -9.09 5.92
N GLY A 167 6.79 -9.59 5.81
CA GLY A 167 5.64 -8.79 5.33
C GLY A 167 5.19 -7.64 6.24
N ILE A 168 5.68 -7.56 7.49
CA ILE A 168 5.51 -6.35 8.33
C ILE A 168 6.59 -5.34 7.98
N HIS A 169 7.86 -5.76 8.02
CA HIS A 169 8.99 -4.90 7.71
C HIS A 169 8.95 -4.35 6.27
N ALA A 170 8.47 -5.13 5.31
CA ALA A 170 8.26 -4.67 3.94
C ALA A 170 7.18 -3.58 3.85
N ARG A 171 6.03 -3.74 4.51
CA ARG A 171 4.99 -2.69 4.57
C ARG A 171 5.44 -1.44 5.33
N GLU A 172 6.32 -1.60 6.31
CA GLU A 172 7.03 -0.50 6.97
C GLU A 172 8.01 0.21 6.03
N ALA A 173 8.71 -0.50 5.14
CA ALA A 173 9.59 0.10 4.14
C ALA A 173 8.81 0.79 3.00
N ILE A 174 7.66 0.26 2.59
CA ILE A 174 6.73 0.92 1.66
C ILE A 174 6.25 2.26 2.25
N ASP A 175 5.99 2.33 3.56
CA ASP A 175 5.61 3.58 4.24
C ASP A 175 6.69 4.66 4.09
N ASP A 176 7.95 4.29 4.31
CA ASP A 176 9.11 5.17 4.15
C ASP A 176 9.31 5.60 2.69
N ALA A 177 9.14 4.69 1.73
CA ALA A 177 9.22 5.02 0.31
C ALA A 177 8.13 6.02 -0.09
N CYS A 178 6.89 5.84 0.37
CA CYS A 178 5.79 6.76 0.11
C CYS A 178 6.00 8.15 0.76
N GLN A 179 6.58 8.21 1.96
CA GLN A 179 6.79 9.47 2.70
C GLN A 179 8.08 10.21 2.33
N LEU A 180 9.23 9.51 2.31
CA LEU A 180 10.58 10.07 2.15
C LEU A 180 11.21 9.78 0.77
N GLY A 181 10.62 8.86 -0.01
CA GLY A 181 11.04 8.52 -1.36
C GLY A 181 11.83 7.23 -1.51
N THR A 182 12.42 6.71 -0.42
CA THR A 182 13.17 5.44 -0.42
C THR A 182 12.82 4.61 0.81
N GLY A 183 12.55 3.32 0.61
CA GLY A 183 12.34 2.32 1.66
C GLY A 183 13.45 1.27 1.64
N ILE A 184 14.00 0.92 2.80
CA ILE A 184 15.18 0.04 2.89
C ILE A 184 14.86 -1.20 3.74
N LEU A 185 15.19 -2.37 3.20
CA LEU A 185 15.20 -3.65 3.91
C LEU A 185 16.63 -4.16 4.03
N LYS A 186 16.89 -4.87 5.12
CA LYS A 186 18.14 -5.58 5.39
C LYS A 186 17.86 -7.04 5.67
N GLY A 187 18.56 -7.93 4.99
CA GLY A 187 18.57 -9.36 5.25
C GLY A 187 19.19 -10.17 4.11
N PRO A 188 19.54 -11.44 4.35
CA PRO A 188 19.35 -12.18 5.60
C PRO A 188 20.39 -11.81 6.67
N VAL A 189 19.94 -11.41 7.86
CA VAL A 189 20.80 -11.30 9.05
C VAL A 189 20.53 -12.45 10.01
N VAL A 190 21.59 -12.99 10.61
CA VAL A 190 21.46 -14.05 11.62
C VAL A 190 20.89 -13.48 12.92
N ASP A 191 19.64 -13.82 13.26
CA ASP A 191 19.13 -13.50 14.60
C ASP A 191 19.61 -14.58 15.58
N SER A 192 20.44 -14.20 16.54
CA SER A 192 20.90 -15.07 17.62
C SER A 192 19.78 -15.29 18.67
N ARG A 193 18.55 -15.56 18.20
CA ARG A 193 17.39 -15.82 19.04
C ARG A 193 17.45 -17.24 19.56
N THR A 194 17.68 -17.38 20.85
CA THR A 194 17.54 -18.66 21.53
C THR A 194 16.08 -19.11 21.47
N ARG A 195 15.80 -20.13 20.65
CA ARG A 195 14.46 -20.72 20.52
C ARG A 195 14.16 -21.47 21.81
N ARG A 196 13.08 -21.08 22.47
CA ARG A 196 12.56 -21.75 23.66
C ARG A 196 11.68 -22.90 23.20
N SER A 197 12.28 -24.07 23.01
CA SER A 197 11.54 -25.29 22.71
C SER A 197 11.19 -25.98 24.01
N TRP A 198 9.97 -26.52 24.12
CA TRP A 198 9.75 -27.58 25.09
C TRP A 198 10.56 -28.80 24.66
N GLY A 199 11.29 -29.38 25.60
CA GLY A 199 12.12 -30.56 25.40
C GLY A 199 12.20 -31.35 26.69
N LYS A 200 12.25 -32.67 26.56
CA LYS A 200 12.39 -33.57 27.70
C LYS A 200 13.76 -33.40 28.32
N VAL A 201 13.81 -32.92 29.56
CA VAL A 201 15.05 -32.83 30.34
C VAL A 201 14.97 -33.87 31.46
N PRO A 202 16.01 -34.71 31.64
CA PRO A 202 16.07 -35.63 32.77
C PRO A 202 16.21 -34.86 34.08
N ALA A 203 15.21 -34.97 34.95
CA ALA A 203 15.26 -34.48 36.33
C ALA A 203 15.25 -35.68 37.29
N GLN A 204 15.98 -35.57 38.41
CA GLN A 204 15.89 -36.56 39.47
C GLN A 204 14.61 -36.35 40.28
N GLY A 205 13.76 -37.39 40.32
CA GLY A 205 12.67 -37.45 41.29
C GLY A 205 13.18 -37.68 42.72
N PRO A 206 12.33 -37.49 43.74
CA PRO A 206 12.73 -37.64 45.15
C PRO A 206 13.36 -38.99 45.53
N ASP A 207 13.01 -40.06 44.81
CA ASP A 207 13.51 -41.43 45.03
C ASP A 207 14.71 -41.81 44.13
N GLY A 208 15.34 -40.83 43.45
CA GLY A 208 16.51 -41.06 42.59
C GLY A 208 16.20 -41.59 41.18
N THR A 209 14.94 -41.88 40.88
CA THR A 209 14.49 -42.24 39.52
C THR A 209 14.59 -41.05 38.58
N LEU A 210 15.10 -41.27 37.37
CA LEU A 210 15.10 -40.28 36.28
C LEU A 210 13.65 -40.10 35.77
N ILE A 211 13.13 -38.89 35.89
CA ILE A 211 11.84 -38.48 35.33
C ILE A 211 12.12 -37.53 34.18
N GLU A 212 11.61 -37.84 32.99
CA GLU A 212 11.59 -36.88 31.88
C GLU A 212 10.54 -35.81 32.19
N ILE A 213 10.98 -34.59 32.50
CA ILE A 213 10.09 -33.44 32.64
C ILE A 213 10.19 -32.61 31.37
N ASP A 214 9.05 -32.22 30.81
CA ASP A 214 9.03 -31.20 29.76
C ASP A 214 9.51 -29.88 30.35
N ALA A 215 10.73 -29.50 29.98
CA ALA A 215 11.35 -28.26 30.39
C ALA A 215 11.65 -27.40 29.17
N LEU A 216 11.84 -26.11 29.43
CA LEU A 216 12.07 -25.12 28.39
C LEU A 216 13.56 -25.14 28.01
N VAL A 217 13.89 -25.89 26.96
CA VAL A 217 15.24 -26.03 26.42
C VAL A 217 15.52 -24.88 25.45
N GLU A 218 16.60 -24.16 25.73
CA GLU A 218 17.08 -23.05 24.92
C GLU A 218 17.98 -23.56 23.79
N VAL A 219 17.41 -23.75 22.59
CA VAL A 219 18.12 -24.19 21.38
C VAL A 219 18.57 -22.97 20.58
N GLN A 220 19.86 -22.89 20.26
CA GLN A 220 20.37 -21.91 19.30
C GLN A 220 20.21 -22.45 17.88
N ASP A 221 19.19 -21.99 17.18
CA ASP A 221 18.98 -22.25 15.75
C ASP A 221 19.17 -20.92 14.99
N PRO A 222 20.30 -20.72 14.27
CA PRO A 222 20.62 -19.46 13.61
C PRO A 222 19.78 -19.29 12.33
N ARG A 223 18.54 -18.86 12.49
CA ARG A 223 17.62 -18.61 11.36
C ARG A 223 17.84 -17.22 10.75
N PRO A 224 17.69 -17.08 9.42
CA PRO A 224 17.82 -15.81 8.72
C PRO A 224 16.64 -14.90 9.05
N LYS A 225 16.89 -13.59 9.03
CA LYS A 225 15.87 -12.59 9.35
C LYS A 225 15.99 -11.37 8.46
N TYR A 226 14.84 -10.77 8.16
CA TYR A 226 14.71 -9.46 7.53
C TYR A 226 14.31 -8.40 8.55
N THR A 227 14.85 -7.20 8.39
CA THR A 227 14.52 -6.02 9.22
C THR A 227 14.42 -4.78 8.34
N ARG A 228 13.40 -3.95 8.59
CA ARG A 228 13.30 -2.60 8.01
C ARG A 228 14.39 -1.71 8.59
N VAL A 229 15.15 -1.03 7.73
CA VAL A 229 16.12 -0.02 8.12
C VAL A 229 15.48 1.35 7.96
N ASP A 230 15.67 2.21 8.95
CA ASP A 230 15.21 3.60 8.97
C ASP A 230 16.09 4.45 8.02
N PRO A 231 15.55 5.09 6.97
CA PRO A 231 16.33 5.92 6.03
C PRO A 231 17.15 7.01 6.73
N TRP A 232 16.65 7.56 7.84
CA TRP A 232 17.38 8.55 8.66
C TRP A 232 18.68 7.98 9.27
N ARG A 233 18.82 6.65 9.34
CA ARG A 233 19.98 5.95 9.92
C ARG A 233 20.87 5.29 8.87
N PHE A 234 20.49 5.33 7.60
CA PHE A 234 21.22 4.68 6.52
C PHE A 234 21.98 5.69 5.67
N TYR A 235 23.25 5.37 5.40
CA TYR A 235 24.16 6.20 4.62
C TYR A 235 24.88 5.27 3.61
N PRO A 236 24.37 5.15 2.38
CA PRO A 236 25.06 4.44 1.31
C PRO A 236 26.28 5.25 0.85
N ASP A 237 27.15 4.63 0.05
CA ASP A 237 28.14 5.34 -0.75
C ASP A 237 27.46 6.49 -1.54
N PRO A 238 27.87 7.76 -1.34
CA PRO A 238 27.32 8.91 -2.04
C PRO A 238 27.47 8.90 -3.56
N ASN A 239 28.32 8.03 -4.13
CA ASN A 239 28.57 7.97 -5.57
C ASN A 239 27.66 6.99 -6.32
N GLY A 240 27.08 5.99 -5.64
CA GLY A 240 26.21 4.98 -6.25
C GLY A 240 24.74 5.42 -6.33
N ASN A 241 24.05 5.09 -7.43
CA ASN A 241 22.61 5.35 -7.59
C ASN A 241 21.73 4.11 -7.36
N ARG A 242 22.35 2.92 -7.38
CA ARG A 242 21.76 1.61 -7.10
C ARG A 242 22.56 0.92 -6.00
N VAL A 243 21.94 -0.04 -5.31
CA VAL A 243 22.63 -0.88 -4.32
C VAL A 243 23.83 -1.60 -4.94
N GLU A 244 23.71 -2.07 -6.18
CA GLU A 244 24.78 -2.72 -6.95
C GLU A 244 25.94 -1.77 -7.34
N GLU A 245 25.70 -0.45 -7.34
CA GLU A 245 26.70 0.58 -7.68
C GLU A 245 27.40 1.16 -6.45
N CYS A 246 26.97 0.82 -5.24
CA CYS A 246 27.52 1.36 -3.99
C CYS A 246 28.64 0.45 -3.47
N GLU A 247 29.86 1.00 -3.32
CA GLU A 247 30.99 0.26 -2.75
C GLU A 247 30.77 -0.10 -1.27
N TYR A 248 30.02 0.71 -0.53
CA TYR A 248 29.81 0.52 0.90
C TYR A 248 28.48 1.09 1.43
N PHE A 249 28.13 0.66 2.65
CA PHE A 249 26.95 1.10 3.39
C PHE A 249 27.28 1.28 4.88
N PHE A 250 26.84 2.39 5.46
CA PHE A 250 26.85 2.62 6.90
C PHE A 250 25.41 2.63 7.46
N GLU A 251 25.18 1.85 8.51
CA GLU A 251 23.94 1.85 9.30
C GLU A 251 24.21 2.36 10.72
N LEU A 252 23.38 3.31 11.19
CA LEU A 252 23.52 3.95 12.50
C LEU A 252 22.59 3.34 13.55
N HIS A 253 23.18 2.64 14.51
CA HIS A 253 22.49 2.08 15.68
C HIS A 253 22.62 3.01 16.89
N LEU A 254 21.52 3.71 17.21
CA LEU A 254 21.43 4.60 18.37
C LEU A 254 21.00 3.84 19.63
N LEU A 255 21.99 3.39 20.41
CA LEU A 255 21.83 2.39 21.47
C LEU A 255 21.95 2.99 22.87
N SER A 256 21.12 2.54 23.80
CA SER A 256 21.25 2.87 25.22
C SER A 256 22.35 2.04 25.91
N LYS A 257 22.79 2.49 27.10
CA LYS A 257 23.66 1.71 28.01
C LYS A 257 23.14 0.29 28.27
N THR A 258 21.82 0.07 28.24
CA THR A 258 21.20 -1.24 28.44
C THR A 258 21.28 -2.12 27.20
N GLU A 259 21.18 -1.53 26.01
CA GLU A 259 21.28 -2.27 24.74
C GLU A 259 22.73 -2.63 24.40
N LEU A 260 23.70 -1.77 24.70
CA LEU A 260 25.13 -2.12 24.64
C LEU A 260 25.46 -3.35 25.52
N ARG A 261 24.91 -3.41 26.74
CA ARG A 261 25.04 -4.59 27.62
C ARG A 261 24.34 -5.84 27.08
N ARG A 262 23.35 -5.70 26.20
CA ARG A 262 22.73 -6.82 25.48
C ARG A 262 23.57 -7.26 24.28
N LEU A 263 24.21 -6.33 23.57
CA LEU A 263 25.15 -6.62 22.48
C LEU A 263 26.38 -7.37 22.98
N ALA A 264 26.93 -7.02 24.14
CA ALA A 264 28.02 -7.76 24.79
C ALA A 264 27.69 -9.24 25.11
N LYS A 265 26.42 -9.65 25.08
CA LYS A 265 25.98 -11.05 25.23
C LYS A 265 25.82 -11.78 23.90
N LYS A 266 25.85 -11.09 22.75
CA LYS A 266 25.78 -11.71 21.44
C LYS A 266 27.15 -12.26 21.02
N PRO A 267 27.21 -13.39 20.29
CA PRO A 267 28.47 -13.92 19.79
C PRO A 267 29.14 -12.94 18.82
N GLY A 268 30.47 -12.85 18.90
CA GLY A 268 31.31 -12.01 18.04
C GLY A 268 31.52 -10.56 18.49
N PHE A 269 30.90 -10.11 19.59
CA PHE A 269 31.16 -8.78 20.15
C PHE A 269 32.26 -8.79 21.22
N SER A 270 33.21 -7.86 21.13
CA SER A 270 34.28 -7.67 22.11
C SER A 270 33.72 -7.11 23.42
N GLN A 271 33.73 -7.95 24.46
CA GLN A 271 33.24 -7.55 25.79
C GLN A 271 34.11 -6.46 26.43
N ASP A 272 35.41 -6.44 26.15
CA ASP A 272 36.33 -5.45 26.72
C ASP A 272 36.22 -4.10 26.01
N ALA A 273 36.04 -4.05 24.69
CA ALA A 273 35.72 -2.80 23.98
C ALA A 273 34.40 -2.18 24.49
N ILE A 274 33.34 -2.99 24.63
CA ILE A 274 32.07 -2.52 25.20
C ILE A 274 32.24 -2.08 26.68
N ARG A 275 33.09 -2.76 27.45
CA ARG A 275 33.42 -2.36 28.83
C ARG A 275 34.19 -1.05 28.90
N ARG A 276 35.04 -0.72 27.91
CA ARG A 276 35.71 0.59 27.78
C ARG A 276 34.67 1.69 27.49
N LEU A 277 33.83 1.51 26.46
CA LEU A 277 32.76 2.47 26.12
C LEU A 277 31.78 2.73 27.28
N LEU A 278 31.40 1.69 28.04
CA LEU A 278 30.52 1.83 29.21
C LEU A 278 31.18 2.53 30.41
N LYS A 279 32.50 2.75 30.41
CA LYS A 279 33.24 3.53 31.42
C LYS A 279 33.47 4.98 30.98
N GLU A 280 33.76 5.19 29.70
CA GLU A 280 34.07 6.51 29.13
C GLU A 280 32.82 7.35 28.81
N ASP A 281 31.65 6.71 28.83
CA ASP A 281 30.34 7.27 28.51
C ASP A 281 30.21 7.84 27.09
N SER A 282 29.02 8.31 26.71
CA SER A 282 28.81 8.79 25.33
C SER A 282 29.44 10.17 25.14
N ARG A 283 30.48 10.25 24.30
CA ARG A 283 31.15 11.49 23.92
C ARG A 283 30.49 12.21 22.75
N GLU A 284 29.71 11.48 21.95
CA GLU A 284 29.08 12.01 20.75
C GLU A 284 27.68 12.52 21.04
N ALA A 285 27.36 13.70 20.49
CA ALA A 285 26.01 14.21 20.46
C ALA A 285 25.13 13.32 19.54
N PRO A 286 23.84 13.10 19.87
CA PRO A 286 22.92 12.45 18.95
C PRO A 286 22.81 13.21 17.62
N PRO A 287 22.52 12.53 16.50
CA PRO A 287 22.35 13.19 15.20
C PRO A 287 21.32 14.33 15.25
N PRO A 288 21.59 15.49 14.61
CA PRO A 288 20.74 16.67 14.69
C PRO A 288 19.33 16.42 14.12
N TRP A 289 19.20 15.50 13.15
CA TRP A 289 17.93 15.13 12.55
C TRP A 289 16.90 14.60 13.56
N MET A 290 17.35 13.94 14.64
CA MET A 290 16.43 13.36 15.61
C MET A 290 15.64 14.43 16.38
N ALA A 291 16.27 15.56 16.70
CA ALA A 291 15.59 16.69 17.34
C ALA A 291 14.61 17.37 16.36
N GLN A 292 15.01 17.54 15.10
CA GLN A 292 14.16 18.13 14.06
C GLN A 292 12.91 17.27 13.78
N VAL A 293 13.07 15.97 13.54
CA VAL A 293 11.93 15.05 13.31
C VAL A 293 10.96 15.07 14.50
N ARG A 294 11.44 15.03 15.74
CA ARG A 294 10.60 15.13 16.95
C ARG A 294 9.81 16.44 17.03
N SER A 295 10.45 17.57 16.73
CA SER A 295 9.77 18.87 16.69
C SER A 295 8.67 18.93 15.63
N ILE A 296 8.84 18.24 14.50
CA ILE A 296 7.85 18.15 13.41
C ILE A 296 6.70 17.22 13.78
N THR A 297 6.96 16.07 14.40
CA THR A 297 5.93 15.08 14.74
C THR A 297 5.19 15.45 16.02
N ASP A 298 5.90 15.52 17.14
CA ASP A 298 5.34 15.63 18.49
C ASP A 298 5.26 17.08 18.99
N GLY A 299 5.99 18.01 18.36
CA GLY A 299 6.08 19.40 18.81
C GLY A 299 7.01 19.61 20.02
N ASP A 300 7.68 18.56 20.49
CA ASP A 300 8.62 18.59 21.59
C ASP A 300 10.07 18.71 21.09
N THR A 301 10.88 19.50 21.81
CA THR A 301 12.29 19.81 21.48
C THR A 301 13.29 19.17 22.44
N VAL A 302 12.85 18.25 23.31
CA VAL A 302 13.74 17.53 24.24
C VAL A 302 14.83 16.74 23.50
N SER A 303 16.07 17.09 23.82
CA SER A 303 17.31 16.44 23.37
C SER A 303 17.37 14.99 23.89
N VAL A 304 17.86 14.06 23.05
CA VAL A 304 17.89 12.62 23.36
C VAL A 304 19.23 12.21 23.96
N GLU A 305 19.45 12.59 25.21
CA GLU A 305 20.72 12.37 25.90
C GLU A 305 20.99 10.88 26.24
N GLY A 306 22.26 10.53 26.43
CA GLY A 306 22.66 9.22 26.95
C GLY A 306 22.59 8.03 25.98
N LYS A 307 22.47 8.28 24.67
CA LYS A 307 22.62 7.25 23.62
C LYS A 307 24.03 7.24 23.03
N PHE A 308 24.46 6.05 22.61
CA PHE A 308 25.71 5.82 21.89
C PHE A 308 25.41 5.66 20.40
N THR A 309 26.24 6.28 19.58
CA THR A 309 26.30 6.21 18.12
C THR A 309 27.17 5.03 17.71
N VAL A 310 26.57 3.86 17.52
CA VAL A 310 27.28 2.69 16.99
C VAL A 310 27.05 2.60 15.50
N TRP A 311 28.13 2.56 14.75
CA TRP A 311 28.12 2.45 13.30
C TRP A 311 28.37 1.00 12.88
N GLU A 312 27.58 0.54 11.92
CA GLU A 312 27.78 -0.73 11.23
C GLU A 312 28.15 -0.45 9.77
N TYR A 313 29.40 -0.69 9.43
CA TYR A 313 29.94 -0.62 8.07
C TYR A 313 29.79 -1.98 7.39
N ASN A 314 29.33 -1.97 6.14
CA ASN A 314 29.36 -3.09 5.22
C ASN A 314 30.08 -2.59 3.96
N GLY A 315 31.23 -3.19 3.62
CA GLY A 315 32.03 -2.78 2.48
C GLY A 315 33.37 -3.53 2.43
N PRO A 316 34.18 -3.32 1.39
CA PRO A 316 35.50 -3.92 1.27
C PRO A 316 36.50 -3.25 2.24
N LEU A 317 37.41 -4.06 2.80
CA LEU A 317 38.64 -3.55 3.46
C LEU A 317 39.86 -4.16 2.79
N THR A 318 41.00 -3.49 2.90
CA THR A 318 42.24 -4.05 2.36
C THR A 318 42.68 -5.28 3.17
N ALA A 319 43.36 -6.23 2.51
CA ALA A 319 43.91 -7.42 3.16
C ALA A 319 44.76 -7.07 4.41
N GLU A 320 45.60 -6.04 4.34
CA GLU A 320 46.39 -5.55 5.47
C GLU A 320 45.53 -5.14 6.69
N GLN A 321 44.41 -4.44 6.45
CA GLN A 321 43.48 -4.03 7.49
C GLN A 321 42.77 -5.25 8.09
N LEU A 322 42.35 -6.20 7.25
CA LEU A 322 41.69 -7.43 7.68
C LEU A 322 42.61 -8.30 8.56
N CYS A 323 43.85 -8.54 8.13
CA CYS A 323 44.87 -9.24 8.93
C CYS A 323 45.13 -8.53 10.27
N CYS A 324 45.18 -7.19 10.29
CA CYS A 324 45.33 -6.43 11.54
C CYS A 324 44.15 -6.65 12.51
N LEU A 325 42.90 -6.67 12.02
CA LEU A 325 41.71 -6.91 12.85
C LEU A 325 41.65 -8.35 13.40
N TYR A 326 42.01 -9.35 12.60
CA TYR A 326 42.11 -10.75 13.05
C TYR A 326 43.19 -10.94 14.12
N THR A 327 44.37 -10.39 13.89
CA THR A 327 45.50 -10.49 14.84
C THR A 327 45.17 -9.75 16.15
N ALA A 328 44.56 -8.56 16.08
CA ALA A 328 44.18 -7.77 17.26
C ALA A 328 43.08 -8.43 18.13
N ASN A 329 42.32 -9.39 17.60
CA ASN A 329 41.32 -10.16 18.34
C ASN A 329 41.80 -11.59 18.71
N GLY A 330 43.11 -11.84 18.65
CA GLY A 330 43.71 -13.12 19.06
C GLY A 330 43.44 -14.29 18.11
N ARG A 331 43.07 -14.02 16.85
CA ARG A 331 42.87 -15.04 15.81
C ARG A 331 43.96 -14.94 14.74
N ALA A 332 45.21 -15.06 15.17
CA ALA A 332 46.37 -14.99 14.30
C ALA A 332 46.36 -16.09 13.21
N ASP A 333 45.89 -17.29 13.55
CA ASP A 333 45.84 -18.45 12.63
C ASP A 333 44.97 -18.20 11.39
N VAL A 334 43.87 -17.46 11.55
CA VAL A 334 42.99 -17.06 10.44
C VAL A 334 43.62 -15.89 9.66
N ALA A 335 44.36 -15.00 10.33
CA ALA A 335 44.96 -13.84 9.67
C ALA A 335 45.94 -14.20 8.53
N SER A 336 46.58 -15.38 8.59
CA SER A 336 47.46 -15.87 7.52
C SER A 336 46.72 -16.32 6.26
N GLU A 337 45.45 -16.74 6.34
CA GLU A 337 44.67 -17.16 5.16
C GLU A 337 44.31 -15.96 4.26
N TYR A 338 44.24 -14.76 4.84
CA TYR A 338 43.85 -13.53 4.14
C TYR A 338 45.04 -12.65 3.74
N ALA A 339 46.27 -13.09 4.06
CA ALA A 339 47.49 -12.32 3.79
C ALA A 339 47.94 -12.38 2.32
N ASP A 340 47.60 -13.48 1.62
CA ASP A 340 47.99 -13.76 0.23
C ASP A 340 46.83 -13.58 -0.78
N ILE A 341 45.74 -12.90 -0.39
CA ILE A 341 44.60 -12.62 -1.28
C ILE A 341 44.99 -11.63 -2.38
N ASP A 342 44.57 -11.91 -3.62
CA ASP A 342 44.85 -11.04 -4.76
C ASP A 342 44.15 -9.68 -4.57
N PRO A 343 44.80 -8.53 -4.82
CA PRO A 343 44.14 -7.22 -4.83
C PRO A 343 42.91 -7.08 -5.75
N LEU A 344 42.67 -8.04 -6.65
CA LEU A 344 41.47 -8.16 -7.48
C LEU A 344 40.28 -8.86 -6.78
N ASP A 345 40.53 -9.61 -5.69
CA ASP A 345 39.50 -10.32 -4.93
C ASP A 345 38.95 -9.41 -3.81
N GLU A 346 37.78 -8.81 -4.04
CA GLU A 346 37.11 -8.04 -3.01
C GLU A 346 36.59 -8.95 -1.89
N VAL A 347 36.90 -8.61 -0.63
CA VAL A 347 36.34 -9.28 0.55
C VAL A 347 35.42 -8.31 1.27
N GLN A 348 34.12 -8.48 1.07
CA GLN A 348 33.09 -7.72 1.78
C GLN A 348 33.09 -8.07 3.27
N ILE A 349 33.13 -7.06 4.14
CA ILE A 349 33.29 -7.22 5.60
C ILE A 349 32.25 -6.37 6.33
N VAL A 350 31.75 -6.89 7.45
CA VAL A 350 30.84 -6.18 8.36
C VAL A 350 31.62 -5.75 9.62
N VAL A 351 31.80 -4.44 9.81
CA VAL A 351 32.50 -3.85 10.97
C VAL A 351 31.55 -3.00 11.81
N TRP A 352 31.47 -3.31 13.10
CA TRP A 352 30.74 -2.51 14.08
C TRP A 352 31.75 -1.70 14.90
N PHE A 353 31.62 -0.38 14.94
CA PHE A 353 32.53 0.51 15.67
C PHE A 353 31.80 1.68 16.35
N CYS A 354 32.44 2.27 17.36
CA CYS A 354 31.91 3.42 18.11
C CYS A 354 33.07 4.14 18.81
N GLN A 355 33.19 5.46 18.66
CA GLN A 355 34.22 6.29 19.33
C GLN A 355 35.65 5.73 19.21
N ASN A 356 36.09 5.43 17.98
CA ASN A 356 37.36 4.78 17.62
C ASN A 356 37.60 3.37 18.20
N GLU A 357 36.61 2.71 18.82
CA GLU A 357 36.71 1.32 19.28
C GLU A 357 35.93 0.37 18.35
N VAL A 358 36.60 -0.68 17.83
CA VAL A 358 35.95 -1.76 17.08
C VAL A 358 35.27 -2.72 18.04
N LEU A 359 33.96 -2.91 17.87
CA LEU A 359 33.10 -3.72 18.74
C LEU A 359 32.91 -5.14 18.22
N LYS A 360 32.82 -5.30 16.90
CA LYS A 360 32.72 -6.58 16.19
C LYS A 360 33.24 -6.38 14.77
N PHE A 361 33.87 -7.40 14.22
CA PHE A 361 34.13 -7.52 12.80
C PHE A 361 33.80 -8.96 12.36
N GLY A 362 33.53 -9.16 11.09
CA GLY A 362 33.34 -10.47 10.49
C GLY A 362 33.13 -10.35 8.99
N ILE A 363 33.49 -11.39 8.25
CA ILE A 363 33.27 -11.46 6.81
C ILE A 363 31.76 -11.39 6.54
N HIS A 364 31.40 -10.86 5.36
CA HIS A 364 30.04 -10.90 4.85
C HIS A 364 29.46 -12.33 4.90
N VAL A 365 28.17 -12.46 5.23
CA VAL A 365 27.60 -13.74 5.70
C VAL A 365 27.16 -14.70 4.57
N LEU A 366 27.19 -14.23 3.32
CA LEU A 366 26.90 -15.00 2.11
C LEU A 366 28.16 -15.13 1.24
N ASP A 367 28.49 -16.34 0.83
CA ASP A 367 29.60 -16.57 -0.13
C ASP A 367 29.37 -15.91 -1.51
N SER A 368 28.11 -15.57 -1.86
CA SER A 368 27.78 -14.83 -3.09
C SER A 368 28.17 -13.35 -3.05
N GLN A 369 28.56 -12.82 -1.88
CA GLN A 369 28.90 -11.41 -1.62
C GLN A 369 27.80 -10.36 -1.93
N ASP A 370 26.60 -10.79 -2.35
CA ASP A 370 25.44 -9.94 -2.60
C ASP A 370 25.17 -8.98 -1.41
N PRO A 371 25.14 -7.64 -1.60
CA PRO A 371 24.92 -6.69 -0.52
C PRO A 371 23.66 -7.01 0.29
N ILE A 372 23.75 -7.10 1.63
CA ILE A 372 22.60 -7.48 2.50
C ILE A 372 21.44 -6.47 2.54
N TYR A 373 21.51 -5.38 1.77
CA TYR A 373 20.50 -4.33 1.72
C TYR A 373 19.72 -4.41 0.40
N SER A 374 18.44 -4.06 0.46
CA SER A 374 17.61 -3.75 -0.70
C SER A 374 16.95 -2.39 -0.47
N ALA A 375 16.97 -1.53 -1.48
CA ALA A 375 16.42 -0.19 -1.40
C ALA A 375 15.47 0.05 -2.58
N PHE A 376 14.20 0.27 -2.27
CA PHE A 376 13.16 0.62 -3.24
C PHE A 376 12.97 2.14 -3.28
N CYS A 377 12.92 2.72 -4.47
CA CYS A 377 12.63 4.14 -4.67
C CYS A 377 11.25 4.35 -5.28
N PHE A 378 10.36 5.09 -4.61
CA PHE A 378 9.00 5.35 -5.10
C PHE A 378 8.98 6.13 -6.41
N SER A 379 9.86 7.13 -6.54
CA SER A 379 10.15 7.82 -7.80
C SER A 379 11.66 7.99 -7.90
N ARG A 380 12.30 7.23 -8.77
CA ARG A 380 13.77 7.16 -8.90
C ARG A 380 14.34 8.44 -9.54
N ASP A 381 15.30 9.06 -8.86
CA ASP A 381 16.16 10.08 -9.48
C ASP A 381 17.34 9.39 -10.18
N LYS A 382 17.86 9.98 -11.26
CA LYS A 382 18.96 9.41 -12.04
C LYS A 382 20.36 9.79 -11.52
N GLY A 383 20.44 10.77 -10.64
CA GLY A 383 21.70 11.25 -10.05
C GLY A 383 21.72 11.16 -8.52
N SER A 384 20.92 10.27 -7.92
CA SER A 384 20.94 10.01 -6.48
C SER A 384 20.41 8.62 -6.17
N PHE A 385 20.99 7.97 -5.17
CA PHE A 385 20.41 6.81 -4.48
C PHE A 385 19.00 7.09 -3.93
N TRP A 386 18.70 8.34 -3.58
CA TRP A 386 17.50 8.72 -2.83
C TRP A 386 16.37 9.20 -3.76
N GLY A 387 15.36 8.34 -3.93
CA GLY A 387 14.12 8.66 -4.65
C GLY A 387 13.33 9.82 -4.03
N ARG A 388 12.25 10.23 -4.71
CA ARG A 388 11.29 11.24 -4.23
C ARG A 388 10.00 10.59 -3.76
N GLY A 389 9.52 11.00 -2.58
CA GLY A 389 8.25 10.55 -2.01
C GLY A 389 7.05 11.33 -2.55
N VAL A 390 5.85 10.85 -2.23
CA VAL A 390 4.58 11.52 -2.58
C VAL A 390 4.52 12.99 -2.13
N PRO A 391 5.01 13.38 -0.93
CA PRO A 391 5.06 14.80 -0.53
C PRO A 391 5.91 15.66 -1.48
N SER A 392 7.09 15.19 -1.87
CA SER A 392 8.01 15.92 -2.75
C SER A 392 7.45 16.10 -4.16
N LEU A 393 6.60 15.19 -4.66
CA LEU A 393 6.03 15.29 -6.00
C LEU A 393 4.94 16.36 -6.09
N MET A 394 4.06 16.45 -5.10
CA MET A 394 2.94 17.42 -5.10
C MET A 394 3.23 18.75 -4.38
N ARG A 395 4.49 19.00 -3.99
CA ARG A 395 4.88 20.10 -3.07
C ARG A 395 4.38 21.46 -3.54
N ASP A 396 4.62 21.78 -4.80
CA ASP A 396 4.29 23.08 -5.36
C ASP A 396 2.77 23.27 -5.48
N THR A 397 2.05 22.24 -5.91
CA THR A 397 0.59 22.26 -6.04
C THR A 397 -0.12 22.25 -4.68
N GLN A 398 0.41 21.54 -3.67
CA GLN A 398 -0.04 21.62 -2.28
C GLN A 398 0.21 23.02 -1.68
N SER A 399 1.30 23.70 -2.04
CA SER A 399 1.56 25.10 -1.68
C SER A 399 0.57 26.07 -2.35
N ALA A 400 0.29 25.87 -3.65
CA ALA A 400 -0.70 26.63 -4.41
C ALA A 400 -2.12 26.47 -3.85
N LEU A 401 -2.53 25.23 -3.55
CA LEU A 401 -3.80 24.92 -2.87
C LEU A 401 -3.91 25.66 -1.54
N ASN A 402 -2.87 25.58 -0.70
CA ASN A 402 -2.80 26.29 0.57
C ASN A 402 -2.83 27.81 0.42
N ALA A 403 -2.18 28.37 -0.63
CA ALA A 403 -2.25 29.80 -0.93
C ALA A 403 -3.67 30.24 -1.32
N ALA A 404 -4.35 29.48 -2.19
CA ALA A 404 -5.72 29.77 -2.62
C ALA A 404 -6.71 29.69 -1.45
N TRP A 405 -6.62 28.67 -0.58
CA TRP A 405 -7.44 28.58 0.63
C TRP A 405 -7.22 29.75 1.60
N ARG A 406 -5.96 30.16 1.83
CA ARG A 406 -5.66 31.34 2.65
C ARG A 406 -6.26 32.61 2.04
N MET A 407 -6.09 32.83 0.74
CA MET A 407 -6.70 33.97 0.03
C MET A 407 -8.23 33.97 0.11
N MET A 408 -8.87 32.80 0.03
CA MET A 408 -10.34 32.70 0.14
C MET A 408 -10.83 33.04 1.54
N MET A 409 -10.12 32.62 2.59
CA MET A 409 -10.42 32.98 3.97
C MET A 409 -10.13 34.47 4.27
N ASP A 410 -9.02 35.01 3.76
CA ASP A 410 -8.66 36.43 3.86
C ASP A 410 -9.74 37.30 3.17
N ASN A 411 -10.16 36.95 1.95
CA ASN A 411 -11.26 37.64 1.24
C ASN A 411 -12.61 37.45 1.95
N GLY A 412 -12.89 36.26 2.47
CA GLY A 412 -14.08 35.99 3.28
C GLY A 412 -14.17 36.91 4.49
N GLY A 413 -13.09 37.05 5.25
CA GLY A 413 -13.01 37.96 6.38
C GLY A 413 -13.28 39.43 6.01
N LEU A 414 -12.69 39.90 4.90
CA LEU A 414 -12.90 41.27 4.39
C LEU A 414 -14.30 41.52 3.82
N SER A 415 -14.92 40.51 3.19
CA SER A 415 -16.26 40.60 2.57
C SER A 415 -17.42 40.29 3.54
N THR A 416 -17.14 39.86 4.78
CA THR A 416 -18.17 39.48 5.77
C THR A 416 -19.08 40.64 6.18
N GLY A 417 -18.59 41.88 6.12
CA GLY A 417 -19.41 43.07 6.38
C GLY A 417 -18.90 44.28 5.60
N PRO A 418 -19.77 45.23 5.21
CA PRO A 418 -19.35 46.46 4.55
C PRO A 418 -18.56 47.34 5.54
N GLN A 419 -17.59 48.08 5.01
CA GLN A 419 -16.95 49.16 5.78
C GLN A 419 -17.94 50.31 5.92
N ILE A 420 -18.25 50.70 7.15
CA ILE A 420 -19.23 51.76 7.44
C ILE A 420 -18.47 53.05 7.77
N VAL A 421 -18.59 54.04 6.89
CA VAL A 421 -18.11 55.41 7.12
C VAL A 421 -19.24 56.21 7.75
N ILE A 422 -18.95 56.85 8.88
CA ILE A 422 -19.92 57.64 9.66
C ILE A 422 -19.42 59.06 9.80
N ASN A 423 -20.21 60.04 9.34
CA ASN A 423 -19.88 61.44 9.54
C ASN A 423 -20.22 61.88 10.99
N LYS A 424 -19.18 62.00 11.83
CA LYS A 424 -19.28 62.38 13.26
C LYS A 424 -19.78 63.81 13.52
N GLU A 425 -19.80 64.68 12.52
CA GLU A 425 -20.26 66.06 12.68
C GLU A 425 -21.79 66.16 12.65
N ARG A 426 -22.45 65.22 11.96
CA ARG A 426 -23.89 65.27 11.65
C ARG A 426 -24.77 64.44 12.59
N ILE A 427 -24.23 63.44 13.27
CA ILE A 427 -24.96 62.60 14.22
C ILE A 427 -24.17 62.32 15.49
N GLU A 428 -24.89 61.93 16.53
CA GLU A 428 -24.31 61.44 17.78
C GLU A 428 -25.04 60.19 18.28
N PRO A 429 -24.31 59.23 18.89
CA PRO A 429 -24.91 58.00 19.40
C PRO A 429 -25.72 58.26 20.67
N ALA A 430 -26.94 57.70 20.74
CA ALA A 430 -27.80 57.85 21.92
C ALA A 430 -27.25 57.20 23.20
N ASP A 431 -26.31 56.26 23.07
CA ASP A 431 -25.61 55.56 24.16
C ASP A 431 -24.21 56.14 24.46
N GLY A 432 -23.80 57.22 23.77
CA GLY A 432 -22.47 57.83 23.89
C GLY A 432 -21.30 57.00 23.33
N LYS A 433 -21.54 55.77 22.85
CA LYS A 433 -20.51 54.86 22.33
C LYS A 433 -20.57 54.83 20.81
N TRP A 434 -19.46 54.59 20.12
CA TRP A 434 -19.45 54.52 18.64
C TRP A 434 -19.58 53.09 18.08
N GLU A 435 -19.69 52.08 18.95
CA GLU A 435 -19.90 50.67 18.59
C GLU A 435 -21.25 50.46 17.90
N LEU A 436 -21.27 49.70 16.80
CA LEU A 436 -22.51 49.28 16.13
C LEU A 436 -23.15 48.10 16.89
N LYS A 437 -24.43 48.20 17.24
CA LYS A 437 -25.18 47.15 17.98
C LYS A 437 -26.60 47.00 17.43
N PRO A 438 -27.23 45.81 17.57
CA PRO A 438 -28.62 45.62 17.18
C PRO A 438 -29.55 46.66 17.84
N ARG A 439 -30.44 47.26 17.05
CA ARG A 439 -31.43 48.28 17.48
C ARG A 439 -30.85 49.55 18.13
N LYS A 440 -29.61 49.93 17.79
CA LYS A 440 -29.00 51.17 18.24
C LYS A 440 -29.70 52.42 17.66
N LEU A 441 -29.91 53.42 18.51
CA LEU A 441 -30.47 54.73 18.15
C LEU A 441 -29.35 55.77 17.94
N TRP A 442 -29.57 56.66 16.98
CA TRP A 442 -28.66 57.76 16.63
C TRP A 442 -29.45 59.06 16.56
N TRP A 443 -28.95 60.11 17.19
CA TRP A 443 -29.56 61.44 17.15
C TRP A 443 -28.98 62.25 16.00
N ALA A 444 -29.85 62.90 15.23
CA ALA A 444 -29.46 63.88 14.23
C ALA A 444 -29.12 65.21 14.92
N ARG A 445 -27.98 65.82 14.58
CA ARG A 445 -27.69 67.19 15.01
C ARG A 445 -28.48 68.17 14.17
N ASN A 446 -28.92 69.27 14.78
CA ASN A 446 -29.90 70.20 14.21
C ASN A 446 -29.47 70.86 12.88
N ASP A 447 -28.17 70.84 12.55
CA ASP A 447 -27.62 71.40 11.30
C ASP A 447 -27.44 70.35 10.18
N ALA A 448 -27.82 69.08 10.42
CA ALA A 448 -27.72 68.01 9.43
C ALA A 448 -28.92 67.94 8.44
N SER A 449 -29.97 68.74 8.67
CA SER A 449 -31.23 68.75 7.93
C SER A 449 -31.33 69.85 6.86
N SER A 450 -30.36 70.78 6.82
CA SER A 450 -30.41 72.03 6.04
C SER A 450 -29.85 71.92 4.60
N GLY A 451 -29.30 70.77 4.20
CA GLY A 451 -28.66 70.56 2.89
C GLY A 451 -29.39 69.55 1.98
N ALA A 452 -29.28 69.74 0.65
CA ALA A 452 -30.00 68.97 -0.37
C ALA A 452 -29.75 67.43 -0.39
N ALA A 453 -28.69 66.94 0.27
CA ALA A 453 -28.42 65.51 0.43
C ALA A 453 -29.11 64.88 1.66
N GLY A 454 -29.60 65.70 2.60
CA GLY A 454 -30.28 65.31 3.83
C GLY A 454 -29.50 64.35 4.75
N LEU A 455 -30.24 63.72 5.67
CA LEU A 455 -29.77 62.65 6.56
C LEU A 455 -29.33 61.36 5.84
N LYS A 456 -29.53 61.28 4.51
CA LYS A 456 -29.27 60.09 3.70
C LYS A 456 -27.78 59.83 3.46
N ALA A 457 -26.93 60.86 3.57
CA ALA A 457 -25.47 60.79 3.39
C ALA A 457 -24.69 60.73 4.72
N VAL A 458 -25.32 60.24 5.79
CA VAL A 458 -24.71 60.18 7.14
C VAL A 458 -23.99 58.86 7.40
N PHE A 459 -24.54 57.77 6.86
CA PHE A 459 -23.94 56.44 6.85
C PHE A 459 -23.66 56.07 5.40
N GLU A 460 -22.39 55.85 5.07
CA GLU A 460 -21.98 55.32 3.77
C GLU A 460 -21.36 53.94 3.97
N THR A 461 -21.79 52.97 3.16
CA THR A 461 -21.36 51.57 3.28
C THR A 461 -20.58 51.16 2.04
N TYR A 462 -19.28 50.94 2.21
CA TYR A 462 -18.40 50.42 1.16
C TYR A 462 -18.38 48.89 1.28
N ALA A 463 -19.14 48.21 0.42
CA ALA A 463 -19.10 46.77 0.31
C ALA A 463 -17.80 46.33 -0.38
N ILE A 464 -17.15 45.30 0.17
CA ILE A 464 -16.04 44.61 -0.48
C ILE A 464 -16.62 43.38 -1.20
N ASP A 465 -16.48 43.34 -2.52
CA ASP A 465 -16.92 42.20 -3.31
C ASP A 465 -16.26 40.89 -2.83
N SER A 466 -17.09 39.87 -2.59
CA SER A 466 -16.60 38.51 -2.40
C SER A 466 -16.08 37.95 -3.73
N ARG A 467 -14.85 37.43 -3.71
CA ARG A 467 -14.18 36.74 -4.83
C ARG A 467 -13.99 35.26 -4.54
N GLN A 468 -14.80 34.72 -3.63
CA GLN A 468 -14.72 33.33 -3.19
C GLN A 468 -15.06 32.34 -4.32
N ALA A 469 -15.90 32.72 -5.30
CA ALA A 469 -16.24 31.86 -6.42
C ALA A 469 -15.04 31.63 -7.36
N GLU A 470 -14.31 32.70 -7.68
CA GLU A 470 -13.10 32.65 -8.49
C GLU A 470 -11.98 31.87 -7.76
N LEU A 471 -11.80 32.11 -6.46
CA LEU A 471 -10.82 31.41 -5.63
C LEU A 471 -11.17 29.93 -5.44
N LEU A 472 -12.45 29.58 -5.34
CA LEU A 472 -12.91 28.18 -5.28
C LEU A 472 -12.61 27.43 -6.58
N ASN A 473 -12.66 28.09 -7.74
CA ASN A 473 -12.26 27.47 -9.00
C ASN A 473 -10.75 27.19 -9.03
N ILE A 474 -9.90 28.09 -8.52
CA ILE A 474 -8.46 27.84 -8.37
C ILE A 474 -8.21 26.65 -7.43
N ILE A 475 -8.97 26.53 -6.33
CA ILE A 475 -8.91 25.38 -5.41
C ILE A 475 -9.27 24.06 -6.10
N LYS A 476 -10.23 24.06 -7.04
CA LYS A 476 -10.60 22.85 -7.81
C LYS A 476 -9.48 22.44 -8.77
N VAL A 477 -8.98 23.38 -9.58
CA VAL A 477 -7.87 23.12 -10.53
C VAL A 477 -6.61 22.66 -9.80
N ALA A 478 -6.29 23.22 -8.63
CA ALA A 478 -5.18 22.76 -7.81
C ALA A 478 -5.37 21.34 -7.27
N LYS A 479 -6.61 20.87 -7.04
CA LYS A 479 -6.87 19.47 -6.69
C LYS A 479 -6.75 18.54 -7.89
N GLU A 480 -7.22 18.97 -9.06
CA GLU A 480 -7.07 18.22 -10.32
C GLU A 480 -5.58 17.99 -10.64
N PHE A 481 -4.74 19.03 -10.52
CA PHE A 481 -3.28 18.88 -10.69
C PHE A 481 -2.62 18.00 -9.62
N ILE A 482 -3.07 17.99 -8.36
CA ILE A 482 -2.57 17.03 -7.34
C ILE A 482 -2.86 15.59 -7.76
N ASP A 483 -4.03 15.34 -8.36
CA ASP A 483 -4.45 14.01 -8.80
C ASP A 483 -3.64 13.55 -10.03
N ASP A 484 -3.30 14.47 -10.94
CA ASP A 484 -2.45 14.23 -12.11
C ASP A 484 -0.98 13.97 -11.70
N GLU A 485 -0.36 14.88 -10.92
CA GLU A 485 1.05 14.81 -10.49
C GLU A 485 1.39 13.56 -9.70
N VAL A 486 0.47 13.13 -8.83
CA VAL A 486 0.62 11.91 -8.01
C VAL A 486 -0.02 10.70 -8.70
N SER A 487 -0.65 10.93 -9.87
CA SER A 487 -1.30 9.94 -10.71
C SER A 487 -2.21 8.99 -9.92
N LEU A 488 -2.98 9.57 -9.01
CA LEU A 488 -3.98 8.90 -8.18
C LEU A 488 -5.40 9.42 -8.51
N PRO A 489 -6.03 8.89 -9.58
CA PRO A 489 -7.42 9.19 -9.88
C PRO A 489 -8.33 8.87 -8.69
N LEU A 490 -9.35 9.70 -8.47
CA LEU A 490 -10.36 9.51 -7.41
C LEU A 490 -11.02 8.13 -7.46
N ILE A 491 -11.23 7.57 -8.66
CA ILE A 491 -11.73 6.19 -8.87
C ILE A 491 -10.86 5.16 -8.13
N SER A 492 -9.53 5.30 -8.18
CA SER A 492 -8.59 4.38 -7.52
C SER A 492 -8.62 4.46 -6.00
N GLN A 493 -9.28 5.48 -5.44
CA GLN A 493 -9.48 5.69 -4.00
C GLN A 493 -10.85 5.19 -3.51
N GLY A 494 -11.66 4.61 -4.39
CA GLY A 494 -12.99 4.05 -4.08
C GLY A 494 -14.14 5.06 -4.19
N GLU A 495 -13.87 6.33 -4.50
CA GLU A 495 -14.93 7.30 -4.79
C GLU A 495 -15.33 7.21 -6.27
N ALA A 496 -16.46 6.53 -6.52
CA ALA A 496 -17.15 6.60 -7.80
C ALA A 496 -17.76 8.00 -7.99
N GLY A 497 -16.99 8.92 -8.57
CA GLY A 497 -17.43 10.29 -8.85
C GLY A 497 -18.72 10.29 -9.67
N ALA A 498 -19.77 10.95 -9.16
CA ALA A 498 -21.15 10.85 -9.64
C ALA A 498 -21.40 11.33 -11.10
N HIS A 499 -20.36 11.75 -11.82
CA HIS A 499 -20.41 12.27 -13.20
C HIS A 499 -19.44 11.56 -14.17
N GLN A 500 -18.66 10.56 -13.74
CA GLN A 500 -17.86 9.75 -14.65
C GLN A 500 -18.62 8.48 -15.07
N THR A 501 -18.68 8.26 -16.38
CA THR A 501 -19.33 7.18 -17.15
C THR A 501 -19.96 6.02 -16.35
N GLN A 502 -21.29 6.00 -16.26
CA GLN A 502 -22.10 4.92 -15.64
C GLN A 502 -22.08 3.58 -16.41
N THR A 503 -21.35 3.48 -17.54
CA THR A 503 -21.26 2.24 -18.33
C THR A 503 -20.15 1.36 -17.80
N ALA A 504 -20.46 0.08 -17.51
CA ALA A 504 -19.49 -0.88 -16.97
C ALA A 504 -18.18 -0.93 -17.79
N ASN A 505 -18.27 -0.98 -19.11
CA ASN A 505 -17.10 -0.99 -20.00
C ASN A 505 -16.25 0.31 -19.91
N GLY A 506 -16.89 1.46 -19.67
CA GLY A 506 -16.18 2.74 -19.48
C GLY A 506 -15.44 2.78 -18.15
N MET A 507 -16.07 2.30 -17.07
CA MET A 507 -15.43 2.15 -15.76
C MET A 507 -14.25 1.16 -15.81
N SER A 508 -14.40 0.00 -16.44
CA SER A 508 -13.31 -0.97 -16.58
C SER A 508 -12.14 -0.43 -17.42
N MET A 509 -12.40 0.40 -18.43
CA MET A 509 -11.34 1.06 -19.20
C MET A 509 -10.57 2.08 -18.35
N LEU A 510 -11.25 2.89 -17.55
CA LEU A 510 -10.62 3.85 -16.64
C LEU A 510 -9.84 3.16 -15.50
N GLN A 511 -10.35 2.05 -14.95
CA GLN A 511 -9.63 1.24 -13.95
C GLN A 511 -8.36 0.61 -14.54
N ASN A 512 -8.42 0.03 -15.75
CA ASN A 512 -7.24 -0.54 -16.42
C ASN A 512 -6.16 0.50 -16.71
N ALA A 513 -6.53 1.73 -17.08
CA ALA A 513 -5.59 2.84 -17.27
C ALA A 513 -4.92 3.26 -15.96
N ALA A 514 -5.69 3.39 -14.87
CA ALA A 514 -5.15 3.74 -13.56
C ALA A 514 -4.18 2.68 -13.01
N ASN A 515 -4.43 1.40 -13.29
CA ASN A 515 -3.57 0.28 -12.88
C ASN A 515 -2.25 0.14 -13.66
N VAL A 516 -1.94 1.03 -14.63
CA VAL A 516 -0.62 1.01 -15.30
C VAL A 516 0.49 1.41 -14.33
N ILE A 517 0.34 2.55 -13.67
CA ILE A 517 1.40 3.16 -12.84
C ILE A 517 1.64 2.34 -11.57
N PHE A 518 0.58 1.73 -11.02
CA PHE A 518 0.72 0.74 -9.95
C PHE A 518 1.51 -0.50 -10.38
N ARG A 519 1.39 -0.97 -11.63
CA ARG A 519 2.16 -2.12 -12.13
C ARG A 519 3.63 -1.79 -12.30
N ASP A 520 3.95 -0.58 -12.75
CA ASP A 520 5.35 -0.14 -12.85
C ASP A 520 5.99 -0.05 -11.46
N ALA A 521 5.33 0.61 -10.49
CA ALA A 521 5.81 0.68 -9.10
C ALA A 521 5.89 -0.69 -8.39
N VAL A 522 4.97 -1.62 -8.69
CA VAL A 522 5.03 -3.02 -8.20
C VAL A 522 6.23 -3.74 -8.81
N LYS A 523 6.49 -3.54 -10.11
CA LYS A 523 7.63 -4.16 -10.78
C LYS A 523 8.95 -3.63 -10.25
N ASP A 524 9.09 -2.32 -10.06
CA ASP A 524 10.29 -1.71 -9.48
C ASP A 524 10.55 -2.26 -8.06
N TRP A 525 9.50 -2.51 -7.26
CA TRP A 525 9.63 -3.21 -5.98
C TRP A 525 10.11 -4.67 -6.14
N ASP A 526 9.55 -5.41 -7.10
CA ASP A 526 9.91 -6.81 -7.30
C ASP A 526 11.33 -7.01 -7.85
N ASP A 527 11.77 -6.11 -8.74
CA ASP A 527 13.12 -6.09 -9.29
C ASP A 527 14.16 -5.65 -8.23
N GLU A 528 13.87 -4.63 -7.39
CA GLU A 528 14.83 -4.06 -6.42
C GLU A 528 14.79 -4.69 -5.01
N VAL A 529 13.67 -5.34 -4.63
CA VAL A 529 13.43 -5.86 -3.27
C VAL A 529 13.01 -7.32 -3.24
N THR A 530 11.97 -7.74 -3.96
CA THR A 530 11.49 -9.14 -3.85
C THR A 530 12.53 -10.11 -4.39
N THR A 531 13.00 -9.93 -5.62
CA THR A 531 13.96 -10.84 -6.26
C THR A 531 15.29 -10.94 -5.50
N PRO A 532 15.96 -9.83 -5.13
CA PRO A 532 17.24 -9.91 -4.41
C PRO A 532 17.09 -10.52 -3.01
N ASN A 533 16.03 -10.20 -2.25
CA ASN A 533 15.86 -10.77 -0.91
C ASN A 533 15.56 -12.27 -0.95
N ILE A 534 14.70 -12.74 -1.86
CA ILE A 534 14.41 -14.17 -1.98
C ILE A 534 15.65 -14.93 -2.50
N ARG A 535 16.42 -14.34 -3.43
CA ARG A 535 17.70 -14.92 -3.92
C ARG A 535 18.71 -15.09 -2.79
N ARG A 536 18.98 -14.04 -2.00
CA ARG A 536 19.87 -14.12 -0.83
C ARG A 536 19.38 -15.13 0.21
N LEU A 537 18.07 -15.30 0.36
CA LEU A 537 17.49 -16.30 1.26
C LEU A 537 17.63 -17.73 0.72
N TYR A 538 17.60 -17.91 -0.60
CA TYR A 538 17.97 -19.16 -1.26
C TYR A 538 19.45 -19.47 -1.07
N ASP A 539 20.36 -18.53 -1.34
CA ASP A 539 21.81 -18.66 -1.12
C ASP A 539 22.13 -19.04 0.34
N TRP A 540 21.48 -18.35 1.29
CA TRP A 540 21.55 -18.66 2.73
C TRP A 540 21.18 -20.12 3.02
N ASN A 541 20.11 -20.62 2.40
CA ASN A 541 19.67 -21.99 2.59
C ASN A 541 20.60 -23.00 1.88
N MET A 542 21.19 -22.66 0.73
CA MET A 542 22.18 -23.53 0.09
C MET A 542 23.45 -23.68 0.95
N GLN A 543 23.89 -22.60 1.60
CA GLN A 543 25.05 -22.62 2.50
C GLN A 543 24.73 -23.31 3.84
N PHE A 544 23.73 -22.82 4.59
CA PHE A 544 23.55 -23.15 6.01
C PHE A 544 22.47 -24.19 6.32
N ASN A 545 21.58 -24.54 5.37
CA ASN A 545 20.51 -25.50 5.67
C ASN A 545 21.06 -26.94 5.76
N ARG A 546 20.64 -27.65 6.82
CA ARG A 546 21.02 -29.04 7.11
C ARG A 546 20.25 -30.06 6.27
N LYS A 547 19.15 -29.68 5.61
CA LYS A 547 18.31 -30.57 4.81
C LYS A 547 18.85 -30.66 3.37
N ASP A 548 19.71 -31.63 3.12
CA ASP A 548 20.32 -31.83 1.78
C ASP A 548 19.30 -32.10 0.67
N GLY A 549 18.21 -32.82 0.97
CA GLY A 549 17.09 -33.06 0.03
C GLY A 549 16.27 -31.82 -0.36
N VAL A 550 16.64 -30.63 0.13
CA VAL A 550 16.04 -29.34 -0.25
C VAL A 550 17.00 -28.54 -1.16
N LYS A 551 18.25 -28.97 -1.31
CA LYS A 551 19.25 -28.33 -2.17
C LYS A 551 19.07 -28.74 -3.63
N GLY A 552 19.23 -27.77 -4.52
CA GLY A 552 19.07 -27.90 -5.97
C GLY A 552 19.20 -26.53 -6.64
N ASP A 553 19.37 -26.53 -7.96
CA ASP A 553 19.43 -25.33 -8.79
C ASP A 553 18.01 -24.81 -9.07
N PHE A 554 17.70 -23.61 -8.56
CA PHE A 554 16.39 -22.99 -8.71
C PHE A 554 16.49 -21.50 -9.08
N GLU A 555 15.53 -21.05 -9.88
CA GLU A 555 15.32 -19.66 -10.25
C GLU A 555 14.20 -19.04 -9.39
N VAL A 556 14.40 -17.77 -9.00
CA VAL A 556 13.42 -16.98 -8.24
C VAL A 556 12.50 -16.24 -9.20
N ASP A 557 11.19 -16.47 -9.07
CA ASP A 557 10.13 -15.86 -9.86
C ASP A 557 9.35 -14.88 -8.98
N ALA A 558 9.55 -13.57 -9.16
CA ALA A 558 8.80 -12.56 -8.42
C ALA A 558 7.37 -12.47 -8.96
N ARG A 559 6.43 -13.02 -8.18
CA ARG A 559 5.00 -13.10 -8.52
C ARG A 559 4.27 -11.86 -8.02
N GLY A 560 4.70 -10.72 -8.56
CA GLY A 560 4.01 -9.46 -8.38
C GLY A 560 2.56 -9.51 -8.84
N THR A 561 1.85 -8.43 -8.51
CA THR A 561 0.46 -8.22 -8.95
C THR A 561 0.31 -8.10 -10.47
N SER A 562 1.38 -8.15 -11.25
CA SER A 562 1.34 -8.43 -12.68
C SER A 562 0.54 -9.70 -12.97
N VAL A 563 0.79 -10.80 -12.24
CA VAL A 563 0.05 -12.07 -12.40
C VAL A 563 -1.38 -11.93 -11.90
N LEU A 564 -1.61 -11.25 -10.77
CA LEU A 564 -2.94 -11.11 -10.17
C LEU A 564 -3.86 -10.15 -10.93
N LEU A 565 -3.38 -8.98 -11.36
CA LEU A 565 -4.14 -8.03 -12.20
C LEU A 565 -4.36 -8.59 -13.61
N VAL A 566 -3.39 -9.32 -14.18
CA VAL A 566 -3.62 -10.04 -15.44
C VAL A 566 -4.63 -11.17 -15.25
N ARG A 567 -4.62 -11.89 -14.13
CA ARG A 567 -5.67 -12.87 -13.79
C ARG A 567 -7.03 -12.22 -13.60
N GLU A 568 -7.14 -11.06 -12.94
CA GLU A 568 -8.40 -10.33 -12.76
C GLU A 568 -8.94 -9.83 -14.12
N ALA A 569 -8.09 -9.21 -14.94
CA ALA A 569 -8.46 -8.80 -16.29
C ALA A 569 -8.82 -10.01 -17.18
N GLN A 570 -8.10 -11.12 -17.05
CA GLN A 570 -8.46 -12.39 -17.70
C GLN A 570 -9.78 -12.94 -17.17
N ALA A 571 -10.08 -12.88 -15.88
CA ALA A 571 -11.35 -13.32 -15.29
C ALA A 571 -12.52 -12.50 -15.84
N GLN A 572 -12.42 -11.17 -15.86
CA GLN A 572 -13.44 -10.27 -16.41
C GLN A 572 -13.64 -10.48 -17.91
N ASN A 573 -12.55 -10.65 -18.67
CA ASN A 573 -12.62 -10.95 -20.10
C ASN A 573 -13.22 -12.35 -20.36
N LEU A 574 -12.79 -13.38 -19.61
CA LEU A 574 -13.33 -14.74 -19.69
C LEU A 574 -14.81 -14.78 -19.31
N MET A 575 -15.24 -14.03 -18.28
CA MET A 575 -16.65 -13.90 -17.90
C MET A 575 -17.47 -13.20 -18.99
N THR A 576 -16.92 -12.17 -19.62
CA THR A 576 -17.55 -11.50 -20.77
C THR A 576 -17.66 -12.46 -21.97
N MET A 577 -16.61 -13.23 -22.25
CA MET A 577 -16.58 -14.26 -23.30
C MET A 577 -17.55 -15.43 -22.99
N CYS A 578 -17.67 -15.85 -21.72
CA CYS A 578 -18.69 -16.80 -21.24
C CYS A 578 -20.09 -16.31 -21.61
N LEU A 579 -20.44 -15.10 -21.20
CA LEU A 579 -21.79 -14.55 -21.38
C LEU A 579 -22.11 -14.27 -22.85
N GLN A 580 -21.16 -13.77 -23.64
CA GLN A 580 -21.40 -13.38 -25.03
C GLN A 580 -21.31 -14.54 -26.03
N PHE A 581 -20.35 -15.46 -25.89
CA PHE A 581 -20.17 -16.53 -26.88
C PHE A 581 -21.06 -17.75 -26.64
N THR A 582 -21.35 -18.10 -25.39
CA THR A 582 -22.24 -19.23 -25.08
C THR A 582 -23.66 -19.00 -25.59
N GLY A 583 -24.12 -17.73 -25.61
CA GLY A 583 -25.42 -17.35 -26.17
C GLY A 583 -25.45 -17.14 -27.69
N HIS A 584 -24.30 -17.18 -28.39
CA HIS A 584 -24.24 -16.86 -29.82
C HIS A 584 -24.46 -18.11 -30.69
N PRO A 585 -25.44 -18.15 -31.61
CA PRO A 585 -25.85 -19.35 -32.36
C PRO A 585 -24.85 -19.90 -33.39
N VAL A 586 -23.61 -19.40 -33.39
CA VAL A 586 -22.52 -19.77 -34.32
C VAL A 586 -21.21 -20.00 -33.57
N LEU A 587 -20.92 -19.16 -32.56
CA LEU A 587 -19.72 -19.29 -31.73
C LEU A 587 -19.92 -20.28 -30.57
N GLY A 588 -21.14 -20.44 -30.06
CA GLY A 588 -21.47 -21.40 -28.99
C GLY A 588 -21.00 -22.83 -29.28
N PRO A 589 -21.31 -23.42 -30.45
CA PRO A 589 -20.82 -24.76 -30.83
C PRO A 589 -19.30 -24.88 -30.99
N LEU A 590 -18.58 -23.75 -31.17
CA LEU A 590 -17.12 -23.72 -31.31
C LEU A 590 -16.39 -23.53 -29.97
N VAL A 591 -17.11 -23.13 -28.91
CA VAL A 591 -16.55 -22.86 -27.59
C VAL A 591 -16.65 -24.08 -26.68
N LYS A 592 -15.51 -24.51 -26.12
CA LYS A 592 -15.45 -25.53 -25.07
C LYS A 592 -15.94 -24.95 -23.74
N ALA A 593 -17.27 -24.90 -23.55
CA ALA A 593 -17.91 -24.20 -22.44
C ALA A 593 -17.42 -24.66 -21.04
N ALA A 594 -17.31 -25.96 -20.78
CA ALA A 594 -16.89 -26.47 -19.47
C ALA A 594 -15.42 -26.12 -19.10
N PRO A 595 -14.40 -26.36 -19.96
CA PRO A 595 -13.04 -25.87 -19.70
C PRO A 595 -12.94 -24.34 -19.58
N MET A 596 -13.78 -23.59 -20.30
CA MET A 596 -13.76 -22.13 -20.24
C MET A 596 -14.33 -21.63 -18.90
N LEU A 597 -15.48 -22.16 -18.47
CA LEU A 597 -16.04 -21.91 -17.14
C LEU A 597 -15.07 -22.34 -16.02
N ARG A 598 -14.36 -23.47 -16.19
CA ARG A 598 -13.32 -23.93 -15.23
C ARG A 598 -12.20 -22.90 -15.08
N LYS A 599 -11.72 -22.32 -16.19
CA LYS A 599 -10.75 -21.23 -16.15
C LYS A 599 -11.32 -19.93 -15.58
N THR A 600 -12.58 -19.58 -15.84
CA THR A 600 -13.23 -18.41 -15.24
C THR A 600 -13.33 -18.53 -13.71
N VAL A 601 -13.75 -19.69 -13.21
CA VAL A 601 -13.87 -19.95 -11.76
C VAL A 601 -12.49 -19.98 -11.08
N GLN A 602 -11.49 -20.61 -11.70
CA GLN A 602 -10.09 -20.57 -11.23
C GLN A 602 -9.53 -19.14 -11.21
N ALA A 603 -9.85 -18.31 -12.21
CA ALA A 603 -9.40 -16.92 -12.27
C ALA A 603 -10.08 -16.02 -11.20
N HIS A 604 -11.21 -16.46 -10.63
CA HIS A 604 -11.85 -15.84 -9.47
C HIS A 604 -11.38 -16.42 -8.11
N MET A 605 -10.30 -17.21 -8.08
CA MET A 605 -9.77 -17.87 -6.87
C MET A 605 -10.74 -18.83 -6.17
N LEU A 606 -11.78 -19.28 -6.87
CA LEU A 606 -12.70 -20.29 -6.35
C LEU A 606 -12.25 -21.69 -6.77
N SER A 607 -12.46 -22.69 -5.91
CA SER A 607 -12.14 -24.07 -6.24
C SER A 607 -12.99 -24.54 -7.43
N ALA A 608 -12.34 -24.75 -8.56
CA ALA A 608 -12.98 -25.24 -9.78
C ALA A 608 -13.62 -26.63 -9.57
N ASP A 609 -12.99 -27.46 -8.75
CA ASP A 609 -13.40 -28.85 -8.51
C ASP A 609 -14.58 -28.93 -7.51
N GLU A 610 -14.82 -27.89 -6.70
CA GLU A 610 -16.00 -27.79 -5.83
C GLU A 610 -17.23 -27.23 -6.57
N LEU A 611 -17.02 -26.35 -7.56
CA LEU A 611 -18.10 -25.59 -8.21
C LEU A 611 -18.49 -26.12 -9.59
N ILE A 612 -17.62 -26.88 -10.26
CA ILE A 612 -17.85 -27.38 -11.61
C ILE A 612 -17.64 -28.88 -11.60
N LYS A 613 -18.67 -29.60 -12.07
CA LYS A 613 -18.63 -31.06 -12.24
C LYS A 613 -17.36 -31.50 -12.97
N THR A 614 -16.77 -32.58 -12.47
CA THR A 614 -15.62 -33.22 -13.11
C THR A 614 -16.03 -33.76 -14.48
N ASP A 615 -15.05 -33.98 -15.37
CA ASP A 615 -15.34 -34.43 -16.73
C ASP A 615 -15.99 -35.84 -16.73
N ASP A 616 -15.69 -36.66 -15.71
CA ASP A 616 -16.32 -37.97 -15.44
C ASP A 616 -17.77 -37.86 -14.93
N GLU A 617 -18.09 -36.84 -14.11
CA GLU A 617 -19.46 -36.57 -13.67
C GLU A 617 -20.32 -36.02 -14.81
N ILE A 618 -19.75 -35.15 -15.65
CA ILE A 618 -20.43 -34.67 -16.86
C ILE A 618 -20.67 -35.84 -17.83
N ALA A 619 -19.71 -36.76 -17.99
CA ALA A 619 -19.89 -37.96 -18.80
C ALA A 619 -20.98 -38.90 -18.22
N LYS A 620 -21.03 -39.09 -16.90
CA LYS A 620 -22.11 -39.84 -16.22
C LYS A 620 -23.47 -39.17 -16.33
N ASP A 621 -23.55 -37.85 -16.26
CA ASP A 621 -24.79 -37.11 -16.46
C ASP A 621 -25.26 -37.14 -17.92
N GLN A 622 -24.33 -37.10 -18.89
CA GLN A 622 -24.68 -37.27 -20.30
C GLN A 622 -25.11 -38.72 -20.60
N GLN A 623 -24.48 -39.73 -20.01
CA GLN A 623 -24.91 -41.12 -20.13
C GLN A 623 -26.25 -41.35 -19.45
N SER A 624 -26.51 -40.78 -18.27
CA SER A 624 -27.80 -40.91 -17.59
C SER A 624 -28.92 -40.15 -18.31
N GLN A 625 -28.63 -38.99 -18.93
CA GLN A 625 -29.57 -38.29 -19.81
C GLN A 625 -29.84 -39.07 -21.12
N GLN A 626 -28.82 -39.69 -21.72
CA GLN A 626 -29.01 -40.53 -22.92
C GLN A 626 -29.78 -41.81 -22.60
N GLN A 627 -29.56 -42.43 -21.43
CA GLN A 627 -30.38 -43.55 -20.95
C GLN A 627 -31.80 -43.11 -20.62
N ALA A 628 -32.01 -41.98 -19.95
CA ALA A 628 -33.33 -41.42 -19.70
C ALA A 628 -34.10 -41.02 -20.98
N GLN A 629 -33.40 -40.70 -22.08
CA GLN A 629 -34.01 -40.50 -23.39
C GLN A 629 -34.28 -41.80 -24.16
N GLN A 630 -33.60 -42.91 -23.84
CA GLN A 630 -33.87 -44.23 -24.44
C GLN A 630 -34.94 -45.04 -23.69
N ASP A 631 -35.04 -44.92 -22.36
CA ASP A 631 -36.15 -45.48 -21.56
C ASP A 631 -37.41 -44.59 -21.57
N GLY A 632 -37.44 -43.54 -22.41
CA GLY A 632 -38.56 -42.60 -22.59
C GLY A 632 -39.83 -43.17 -23.24
N GLN A 633 -40.03 -44.49 -23.25
CA GLN A 633 -41.25 -45.14 -23.71
C GLN A 633 -42.01 -45.81 -22.54
N GLN A 634 -43.09 -45.15 -22.12
CA GLN A 634 -44.08 -45.59 -21.13
C GLN A 634 -43.74 -45.43 -19.64
N ASP A 635 -43.63 -44.18 -19.16
CA ASP A 635 -44.09 -43.84 -17.80
C ASP A 635 -45.19 -42.76 -17.84
N PRO A 636 -46.48 -43.15 -17.78
CA PRO A 636 -47.60 -42.22 -17.94
C PRO A 636 -47.75 -41.17 -16.82
N ARG A 637 -46.93 -41.19 -15.77
CA ARG A 637 -46.95 -40.15 -14.73
C ARG A 637 -46.39 -38.80 -15.19
N ALA A 638 -45.28 -38.79 -15.92
CA ALA A 638 -44.67 -37.53 -16.39
C ALA A 638 -45.58 -36.78 -17.36
N GLU A 639 -46.30 -37.52 -18.21
CA GLU A 639 -47.27 -36.95 -19.15
C GLU A 639 -48.52 -36.41 -18.43
N ILE A 640 -48.95 -37.02 -17.33
CA ILE A 640 -50.04 -36.51 -16.47
C ILE A 640 -49.60 -35.27 -15.68
N GLU A 641 -48.34 -35.19 -15.23
CA GLU A 641 -47.79 -34.03 -14.53
C GLU A 641 -47.63 -32.84 -15.49
N MET A 642 -47.07 -33.06 -16.69
CA MET A 642 -47.05 -32.04 -17.75
C MET A 642 -48.46 -31.64 -18.16
N LYS A 643 -49.41 -32.57 -18.39
CA LYS A 643 -50.81 -32.22 -18.71
C LYS A 643 -51.52 -31.52 -17.54
N LYS A 644 -51.13 -31.73 -16.29
CA LYS A 644 -51.63 -30.95 -15.14
C LYS A 644 -51.04 -29.54 -15.10
N ILE A 645 -49.76 -29.37 -15.38
CA ILE A 645 -49.11 -28.05 -15.45
C ILE A 645 -49.62 -27.27 -16.65
N GLU A 646 -49.78 -27.92 -17.81
CA GLU A 646 -50.36 -27.34 -19.03
C GLU A 646 -51.85 -27.03 -18.84
N ALA A 647 -52.63 -27.90 -18.20
CA ALA A 647 -54.02 -27.60 -17.83
C ALA A 647 -54.11 -26.50 -16.75
N ALA A 648 -53.14 -26.36 -15.85
CA ALA A 648 -53.07 -25.26 -14.90
C ALA A 648 -52.69 -23.94 -15.59
N MET A 649 -51.78 -23.97 -16.56
CA MET A 649 -51.39 -22.81 -17.37
C MET A 649 -52.53 -22.40 -18.31
N GLN A 650 -53.18 -23.35 -18.99
CA GLN A 650 -54.40 -23.11 -19.76
C GLN A 650 -55.52 -22.61 -18.86
N LYS A 651 -55.72 -23.16 -17.66
CA LYS A 651 -56.73 -22.64 -16.72
C LYS A 651 -56.40 -21.22 -16.27
N ALA A 652 -55.15 -20.90 -15.97
CA ALA A 652 -54.74 -19.54 -15.64
C ALA A 652 -54.90 -18.57 -16.83
N GLN A 653 -54.62 -19.04 -18.05
CA GLN A 653 -54.76 -18.27 -19.30
C GLN A 653 -56.23 -18.08 -19.68
N ILE A 654 -57.08 -19.09 -19.47
CA ILE A 654 -58.53 -19.04 -19.63
C ILE A 654 -59.16 -18.21 -18.51
N ASP A 655 -58.69 -18.26 -17.26
CA ASP A 655 -59.16 -17.39 -16.18
C ASP A 655 -58.74 -15.93 -16.42
N ALA A 656 -57.56 -15.69 -16.99
CA ALA A 656 -57.11 -14.36 -17.41
C ALA A 656 -57.92 -13.85 -18.62
N GLN A 657 -58.15 -14.68 -19.64
CA GLN A 657 -59.01 -14.36 -20.77
C GLN A 657 -60.46 -14.18 -20.35
N THR A 658 -60.99 -14.99 -19.43
CA THR A 658 -62.36 -14.87 -18.91
C THR A 658 -62.50 -13.61 -18.06
N LYS A 659 -61.49 -13.23 -17.26
CA LYS A 659 -61.49 -11.92 -16.57
C LYS A 659 -61.43 -10.75 -17.56
N LEU A 660 -60.62 -10.85 -18.61
CA LEU A 660 -60.59 -9.85 -19.68
C LEU A 660 -61.92 -9.79 -20.46
N GLN A 661 -62.53 -10.92 -20.75
CA GLN A 661 -63.77 -11.03 -21.52
C GLN A 661 -64.99 -10.64 -20.67
N VAL A 662 -65.00 -10.92 -19.37
CA VAL A 662 -65.98 -10.38 -18.41
C VAL A 662 -65.76 -8.87 -18.22
N ALA A 663 -64.53 -8.37 -18.21
CA ALA A 663 -64.26 -6.94 -18.19
C ALA A 663 -64.70 -6.25 -19.50
N GLN A 664 -64.54 -6.90 -20.66
CA GLN A 664 -65.05 -6.44 -21.95
C GLN A 664 -66.57 -6.49 -22.02
N ILE A 665 -67.21 -7.61 -21.64
CA ILE A 665 -68.67 -7.74 -21.59
C ILE A 665 -69.28 -6.75 -20.59
N ASN A 666 -68.64 -6.50 -19.44
CA ASN A 666 -69.09 -5.45 -18.51
C ASN A 666 -68.88 -4.05 -19.09
N ARG A 667 -67.76 -3.78 -19.76
CA ARG A 667 -67.52 -2.52 -20.49
C ARG A 667 -68.57 -2.30 -21.58
N ASP A 668 -68.90 -3.33 -22.35
CA ASP A 668 -69.88 -3.28 -23.45
C ASP A 668 -71.32 -3.23 -22.93
N THR A 669 -71.61 -3.86 -21.79
CA THR A 669 -72.90 -3.75 -21.10
C THR A 669 -73.09 -2.36 -20.50
N GLU A 670 -72.05 -1.75 -19.92
CA GLU A 670 -72.08 -0.36 -19.47
C GLU A 670 -72.15 0.61 -20.66
N LEU A 671 -71.45 0.34 -21.78
CA LEU A 671 -71.58 1.10 -23.03
C LEU A 671 -72.99 1.00 -23.63
N ALA A 672 -73.60 -0.18 -23.62
CA ALA A 672 -74.97 -0.41 -24.07
C ALA A 672 -76.00 0.27 -23.15
N LYS A 673 -75.80 0.24 -21.83
CA LYS A 673 -76.63 1.01 -20.88
C LYS A 673 -76.46 2.51 -21.08
N LEU A 674 -75.24 3.01 -21.30
CA LEU A 674 -74.97 4.42 -21.58
C LEU A 674 -75.58 4.87 -22.92
N ALA A 675 -75.52 4.03 -23.95
CA ALA A 675 -76.15 4.28 -25.25
C ALA A 675 -77.69 4.22 -25.18
N ALA A 676 -78.26 3.32 -24.38
CA ALA A 676 -79.71 3.22 -24.17
C ALA A 676 -80.26 4.33 -23.27
N ALA A 677 -79.47 4.85 -22.33
CA ALA A 677 -79.90 5.89 -21.39
C ALA A 677 -79.88 7.30 -21.99
N GLN A 678 -79.06 7.57 -23.01
CA GLN A 678 -78.94 8.90 -23.61
C GLN A 678 -78.66 8.80 -25.12
N ASN A 679 -79.60 9.26 -25.96
CA ASN A 679 -79.42 9.44 -27.41
C ASN A 679 -78.37 10.53 -27.68
N LEU A 680 -77.09 10.17 -27.63
CA LEU A 680 -75.95 11.09 -27.75
C LEU A 680 -75.26 10.99 -29.12
N THR A 681 -74.84 12.13 -29.63
CA THR A 681 -74.11 12.23 -30.90
C THR A 681 -72.64 11.82 -30.76
N VAL A 682 -72.08 11.31 -31.86
CA VAL A 682 -70.74 10.68 -31.96
C VAL A 682 -69.59 11.54 -31.43
N GLU A 683 -69.75 12.87 -31.44
CA GLU A 683 -68.73 13.83 -31.02
C GLU A 683 -68.51 13.83 -29.49
N GLN A 684 -69.55 13.62 -28.69
CA GLN A 684 -69.45 13.56 -27.23
C GLN A 684 -68.89 12.22 -26.71
N MET A 685 -68.94 11.15 -27.51
CA MET A 685 -68.25 9.89 -27.17
C MET A 685 -66.72 10.03 -27.24
N ARG A 686 -66.20 10.81 -28.20
CA ARG A 686 -64.74 11.02 -28.35
C ARG A 686 -64.13 11.75 -27.14
N SER A 687 -64.83 12.74 -26.57
CA SER A 687 -64.33 13.49 -25.40
C SER A 687 -64.27 12.64 -24.13
N LYS A 688 -65.27 11.79 -23.86
CA LYS A 688 -65.25 10.86 -22.71
C LYS A 688 -64.17 9.78 -22.83
N LEU A 689 -63.91 9.27 -24.03
CA LEU A 689 -62.81 8.33 -24.29
C LEU A 689 -61.43 8.96 -24.02
N GLN A 690 -61.23 10.22 -24.40
CA GLN A 690 -60.00 10.96 -24.08
C GLN A 690 -59.84 11.22 -22.57
N MET A 691 -60.92 11.55 -21.85
CA MET A 691 -60.89 11.70 -20.39
C MET A 691 -60.49 10.40 -19.67
N GLN A 692 -61.04 9.26 -20.07
CA GLN A 692 -60.71 7.98 -19.44
C GLN A 692 -59.28 7.50 -19.74
N ALA A 693 -58.72 7.82 -20.92
CA ALA A 693 -57.32 7.55 -21.23
C ALA A 693 -56.36 8.38 -20.35
N ALA A 694 -56.66 9.67 -20.13
CA ALA A 694 -55.87 10.54 -19.27
C ALA A 694 -55.87 10.07 -17.79
N ASP A 695 -57.02 9.56 -17.30
CA ASP A 695 -57.14 8.99 -15.94
C ASP A 695 -56.32 7.71 -15.74
N GLN A 696 -56.08 6.91 -16.79
CA GLN A 696 -55.21 5.74 -16.71
C GLN A 696 -53.73 6.14 -16.66
N GLU A 697 -53.27 7.02 -17.57
CA GLU A 697 -51.89 7.55 -17.49
C GLU A 697 -51.60 8.21 -16.13
N HIS A 698 -52.57 8.92 -15.54
CA HIS A 698 -52.38 9.54 -14.24
C HIS A 698 -52.14 8.51 -13.12
N LYS A 699 -52.87 7.39 -13.13
CA LYS A 699 -52.70 6.29 -12.16
C LYS A 699 -51.37 5.57 -12.34
N GLU A 700 -50.93 5.34 -13.57
CA GLU A 700 -49.62 4.72 -13.85
C GLU A 700 -48.46 5.61 -13.36
N ARG A 701 -48.54 6.93 -13.56
CA ARG A 701 -47.55 7.89 -13.02
C ARG A 701 -47.53 7.92 -11.49
N ILE A 702 -48.69 7.80 -10.83
CA ILE A 702 -48.77 7.71 -9.35
C ILE A 702 -48.12 6.41 -8.86
N PHE A 703 -48.41 5.27 -9.50
CA PHE A 703 -47.83 3.98 -9.13
C PHE A 703 -46.31 3.96 -9.31
N ALA A 704 -45.79 4.52 -10.42
CA ALA A 704 -44.35 4.66 -10.64
C ALA A 704 -43.67 5.56 -9.58
N ALA A 705 -44.34 6.62 -9.12
CA ALA A 705 -43.85 7.48 -8.05
C ALA A 705 -43.86 6.76 -6.68
N GLU A 706 -44.86 5.90 -6.41
CA GLU A 706 -44.95 5.13 -5.16
C GLU A 706 -43.86 4.06 -5.05
N VAL A 707 -43.55 3.37 -6.16
CA VAL A 707 -42.42 2.42 -6.24
C VAL A 707 -41.09 3.15 -5.98
N GLY A 708 -40.84 4.28 -6.65
CA GLY A 708 -39.64 5.08 -6.44
C GLY A 708 -39.52 5.73 -5.05
N PHE A 709 -40.61 5.79 -4.28
CA PHE A 709 -40.60 6.22 -2.87
C PHE A 709 -40.20 5.07 -1.93
N LYS A 710 -40.68 3.85 -2.19
CA LYS A 710 -40.32 2.64 -1.42
C LYS A 710 -38.83 2.29 -1.54
N ASP A 711 -38.24 2.43 -2.72
CA ASP A 711 -36.79 2.21 -2.92
C ASP A 711 -35.91 3.23 -2.17
N ARG A 712 -36.41 4.46 -1.94
CA ARG A 712 -35.70 5.45 -1.10
C ARG A 712 -35.89 5.20 0.40
N GLN A 713 -36.97 4.53 0.81
CA GLN A 713 -37.14 4.09 2.21
C GLN A 713 -36.24 2.91 2.54
N SER A 714 -36.21 1.87 1.68
CA SER A 714 -35.37 0.68 1.89
C SER A 714 -33.86 0.99 1.87
N ALA A 715 -33.43 2.00 1.11
CA ALA A 715 -32.06 2.52 1.15
C ALA A 715 -31.73 3.29 2.46
N ARG A 716 -32.74 3.81 3.17
CA ARG A 716 -32.57 4.64 4.38
C ARG A 716 -32.52 3.82 5.67
N ASP A 717 -33.11 2.62 5.67
CA ASP A 717 -33.16 1.70 6.82
C ASP A 717 -31.89 0.83 6.99
N ARG A 718 -30.81 1.08 6.22
CA ARG A 718 -29.55 0.31 6.24
C ARG A 718 -28.32 1.05 6.80
N ALA A 719 -28.48 2.22 7.40
CA ALA A 719 -27.38 2.99 8.02
C ALA A 719 -27.36 2.84 9.56
N PRO A 720 -26.18 2.70 10.21
CA PRO A 720 -26.07 2.55 11.66
C PRO A 720 -26.20 3.89 12.44
N VAL A 721 -26.66 3.81 13.70
CA VAL A 721 -27.09 4.94 14.53
C VAL A 721 -25.97 5.48 15.43
N PRO A 722 -25.72 6.81 15.42
CA PRO A 722 -25.93 7.66 16.61
C PRO A 722 -26.66 8.97 16.22
N GLY A 723 -27.35 9.75 17.05
CA GLY A 723 -27.37 9.87 18.51
C GLY A 723 -27.85 11.30 18.87
N GLN A 724 -29.17 11.47 19.01
CA GLN A 724 -29.90 12.55 19.69
C GLN A 724 -29.88 14.04 19.20
N ALA A 725 -31.11 14.60 19.19
CA ALA A 725 -31.53 15.94 19.65
C ALA A 725 -31.78 17.13 18.68
N SER A 726 -33.05 17.23 18.27
CA SER A 726 -33.93 18.43 18.42
C SER A 726 -33.81 19.65 17.46
N PRO A 727 -34.90 20.48 17.33
CA PRO A 727 -35.30 21.01 16.01
C PRO A 727 -35.40 22.55 15.89
N GLY A 728 -35.55 23.07 14.66
CA GLY A 728 -35.96 24.46 14.44
C GLY A 728 -36.12 24.95 12.98
N LEU A 729 -37.38 25.15 12.56
CA LEU A 729 -37.90 26.29 11.78
C LEU A 729 -37.29 26.68 10.40
N GLY A 730 -38.04 26.37 9.33
CA GLY A 730 -38.79 27.40 8.57
C GLY A 730 -38.14 28.15 7.38
N GLY A 731 -38.89 28.26 6.27
CA GLY A 731 -38.73 29.34 5.27
C GLY A 731 -38.54 28.91 3.80
N ALA A 732 -39.56 29.15 2.96
CA ALA A 732 -39.43 29.33 1.51
C ALA A 732 -39.55 30.84 1.18
N PRO A 733 -38.98 31.36 0.08
CA PRO A 733 -39.65 31.40 -1.26
C PRO A 733 -38.69 31.09 -2.45
N VAL A 734 -39.10 30.51 -3.60
CA VAL A 734 -39.85 31.09 -4.77
C VAL A 734 -39.14 32.33 -5.34
N HIS A 735 -38.74 32.50 -6.62
CA HIS A 735 -39.08 31.98 -7.99
C HIS A 735 -37.85 32.18 -8.94
N PRO A 736 -37.86 31.99 -10.30
CA PRO A 736 -38.73 31.26 -11.25
C PRO A 736 -37.95 30.34 -12.26
N VAL A 737 -38.66 29.74 -13.23
CA VAL A 737 -38.15 28.84 -14.31
C VAL A 737 -38.23 29.51 -15.69
N GLN A 738 -37.25 29.27 -16.59
CA GLN A 738 -37.48 29.18 -18.06
C GLN A 738 -36.50 28.17 -18.73
N PRO A 739 -36.82 27.64 -19.93
CA PRO A 739 -36.44 26.26 -20.34
C PRO A 739 -35.42 26.15 -21.50
N ALA A 740 -35.13 24.90 -21.90
CA ALA A 740 -34.10 24.54 -22.87
C ALA A 740 -34.60 24.30 -24.32
N SER A 741 -33.81 24.80 -25.29
CA SER A 741 -33.41 24.26 -26.61
C SER A 741 -34.37 23.49 -27.57
N GLY A 742 -34.36 23.92 -28.84
CA GLY A 742 -34.59 23.09 -30.06
C GLY A 742 -36.03 23.00 -30.58
N THR A 743 -36.33 22.84 -31.88
CA THR A 743 -35.50 22.77 -33.11
C THR A 743 -36.35 23.09 -34.36
N ARG A 744 -35.68 23.31 -35.51
CA ARG A 744 -36.21 23.53 -36.88
C ARG A 744 -37.51 22.78 -37.25
N PHE A 745 -38.40 23.42 -38.03
CA PHE A 745 -38.51 23.26 -39.50
C PHE A 745 -39.48 24.31 -40.11
N ALA A 746 -39.26 24.61 -41.40
CA ALA A 746 -40.10 25.44 -42.29
C ALA A 746 -40.31 24.60 -43.59
N PRO A 747 -41.18 24.96 -44.57
CA PRO A 747 -41.81 26.25 -44.85
C PRO A 747 -43.24 26.42 -44.32
#